data_AF-A0A378YX33-F1
#
_entry.id   AF-A0A378YX33-F1
#
_cell.length_a   1.000
_cell.length_b   1.000
_cell.length_c   1.000
_cell.angle_alpha   90.00
_cell.angle_beta   90.00
_cell.angle_gamma   90.00
#
_symmetry.space_group_name_H-M   'P 1'
#
loop_
_entity.id
_entity.type
_entity.pdbx_description
1 polymer ?
#
loop_
_entity_poly.entity_id
_entity_poly.type
_entity_poly.pdbx_seq_one_letter_code
_entity_poly.pdbx_strand_id
1 'polypeptide(L)'
;MNKAPPPSVSASPTRSAASRTTCCGHDVLHRDADRAHRGTQSPGATLDADEPLIFDALPWPNDLKGALAAGVRFVQHHVIAMTPVAPEAPHVLTSRRKTLLLVRPQVALVSLQVTGIDRTGTSIGALAMHPPEQLPKTVYHHDDASDGAAPADDEENQRLVYAENVWSVELPPSWIEPGLQLLFDSPAGGGQLADIRVGAPVEVLLHTIDIGMLTPPRNAFRFAGEPALQREYFQTVPLRKLIVNQYEAIHWQPVMLPDGTLLTDNAPDEGDWHQGTFRALSWSLISSAIHLANLGQNASSGSEDAAAHDIAQFTVSNVRGNYANGVVTHGGIAYSGFTTTVEFSEGNEFSHEVGHVFHLDHYPGGFDGSIHRAAGQPNSTWGWDMDLHRFIPNFFPGRSGEDTCQDDICEPPFHDRSFGRDAMAGGEPFSDRNRYTLHTPYSTRIVHDALSGYRVFSAESPTGYRAWDAESQTMQAAQTLVRTKDIAYADYADLGEAALAALLATADIVRIDLTIGYFVESIHVPAASAANRTQAISIEGSVGYPIDLHINGQTIVISEPVHLCFVSDGERWNEGYVPLYDWMARARARNASMNETYMGVLFEQNNLVEIHITDEDWVADVAVPQLSFLWDRIVVINHDAENSTTLAINGQSMPISRGQSKVFRWSFSDERWVEYGHTFDTAAPRTPSTVGVPVTTLIGFYDPQGTLPAHIFPALHGAYGMLHEADGDVSATCRLVVDGPGGEQHFRLFRSRGYPHEMNKFHVNIPESTQARSAYVVVNGAVVAQLAIQPAASVPQVFVYGE
;
A
#
# COMPACT_ATOMS: atom_id res chain seq x y z
N MET A 1 -12.51 -25.19 -41.53
CA MET A 1 -11.03 -25.11 -41.58
C MET A 1 -10.59 -24.27 -40.40
N ASN A 2 -9.64 -24.80 -39.64
CA ASN A 2 -9.24 -24.43 -38.28
C ASN A 2 -9.07 -22.92 -38.04
N LYS A 3 -9.73 -22.41 -36.99
CA LYS A 3 -9.43 -21.12 -36.35
C LYS A 3 -9.09 -21.39 -34.89
N ALA A 4 -7.89 -20.96 -34.48
CA ALA A 4 -7.39 -21.00 -33.11
C ALA A 4 -8.18 -20.03 -32.20
N PRO A 5 -8.21 -20.26 -30.87
CA PRO A 5 -8.82 -19.33 -29.93
C PRO A 5 -7.94 -18.07 -29.72
N PRO A 6 -8.53 -16.91 -29.37
CA PRO A 6 -7.79 -15.66 -29.16
C PRO A 6 -7.05 -15.64 -27.81
N PRO A 7 -5.91 -14.92 -27.70
CA PRO A 7 -5.19 -14.72 -26.44
C PRO A 7 -5.89 -13.69 -25.53
N SER A 8 -5.75 -13.91 -24.22
CA SER A 8 -6.19 -13.05 -23.12
C SER A 8 -5.63 -11.63 -23.23
N VAL A 9 -6.52 -10.64 -23.06
CA VAL A 9 -6.22 -9.21 -23.15
C VAL A 9 -5.54 -8.75 -21.85
N SER A 10 -4.25 -8.43 -21.95
CA SER A 10 -3.50 -7.70 -20.92
C SER A 10 -3.92 -6.23 -20.89
N ALA A 11 -3.96 -5.67 -19.68
CA ALA A 11 -4.14 -4.25 -19.40
C ALA A 11 -3.18 -3.32 -20.20
N SER A 12 -3.64 -2.08 -20.38
CA SER A 12 -3.13 -0.97 -21.19
C SER A 12 -1.61 -0.72 -21.23
N PRO A 13 -1.12 -0.05 -22.31
CA PRO A 13 0.31 0.16 -22.53
C PRO A 13 0.81 1.45 -21.87
N THR A 14 1.78 1.32 -20.96
CA THR A 14 2.74 2.40 -20.66
C THR A 14 4.07 2.09 -21.34
N ARG A 15 4.66 3.13 -21.92
CA ARG A 15 5.84 3.07 -22.79
C ARG A 15 7.05 2.45 -22.07
N SER A 16 7.56 1.36 -22.61
CA SER A 16 8.86 0.80 -22.29
C SER A 16 9.99 1.56 -22.99
N ALA A 17 11.04 1.87 -22.25
CA ALA A 17 12.40 1.71 -22.74
C ALA A 17 13.29 1.32 -21.55
N ALA A 18 13.15 0.09 -21.07
CA ALA A 18 14.11 -0.54 -20.18
C ALA A 18 14.71 -1.76 -20.89
N SER A 19 16.03 -1.72 -21.02
CA SER A 19 16.87 -2.76 -21.61
C SER A 19 16.65 -4.08 -20.86
N ARG A 20 16.47 -5.16 -21.62
CA ARG A 20 16.47 -6.53 -21.11
C ARG A 20 17.83 -6.84 -20.48
N THR A 21 17.84 -7.17 -19.20
CA THR A 21 18.88 -8.03 -18.63
C THR A 21 18.25 -8.96 -17.62
N THR A 22 18.02 -10.20 -18.06
CA THR A 22 17.71 -11.38 -17.27
C THR A 22 18.85 -11.64 -16.29
N CYS A 23 18.57 -11.78 -14.98
CA CYS A 23 19.48 -12.45 -14.04
C CYS A 23 18.74 -12.87 -12.76
N CYS A 24 18.04 -14.01 -12.81
CA CYS A 24 17.83 -14.87 -11.64
C CYS A 24 18.28 -16.26 -12.06
N GLY A 25 19.43 -16.70 -11.55
CA GLY A 25 19.97 -18.03 -11.76
C GLY A 25 20.50 -18.56 -10.43
N HIS A 26 19.66 -19.29 -9.72
CA HIS A 26 20.12 -20.22 -8.69
C HIS A 26 20.70 -21.45 -9.40
N ASP A 27 22.02 -21.61 -9.36
CA ASP A 27 22.68 -22.89 -9.62
C ASP A 27 23.47 -23.28 -8.37
N VAL A 28 22.90 -24.21 -7.61
CA VAL A 28 23.58 -24.94 -6.54
C VAL A 28 24.41 -26.05 -7.20
N LEU A 29 25.73 -25.87 -7.27
CA LEU A 29 26.65 -26.96 -7.61
C LEU A 29 27.86 -26.98 -6.69
N HIS A 30 27.92 -28.04 -5.88
CA HIS A 30 29.14 -28.52 -5.22
C HIS A 30 30.29 -28.68 -6.22
N ARG A 31 31.43 -28.00 -5.97
CA ARG A 31 32.75 -28.49 -6.39
C ARG A 31 33.86 -28.10 -5.42
N ASP A 32 34.53 -29.14 -4.95
CA ASP A 32 35.83 -29.11 -4.28
C ASP A 32 36.97 -28.66 -5.22
N ALA A 33 37.98 -28.08 -4.56
CA ALA A 33 39.42 -28.16 -4.80
C ALA A 33 40.14 -27.15 -5.73
N ASP A 34 41.10 -26.48 -5.06
CA ASP A 34 42.49 -26.21 -5.44
C ASP A 34 42.88 -24.94 -6.24
N ARG A 35 43.33 -23.96 -5.44
CA ARG A 35 44.73 -23.48 -5.30
C ARG A 35 45.21 -22.27 -6.11
N ALA A 36 45.76 -21.35 -5.30
CA ALA A 36 46.89 -20.44 -5.54
C ALA A 36 46.69 -19.18 -6.38
N HIS A 37 46.39 -18.07 -5.69
CA HIS A 37 47.01 -16.79 -5.99
C HIS A 37 47.64 -16.18 -4.74
N ARG A 38 48.98 -16.05 -4.75
CA ARG A 38 49.74 -15.24 -3.80
C ARG A 38 49.49 -13.77 -4.12
N GLY A 39 48.63 -13.12 -3.34
CA GLY A 39 48.60 -11.68 -3.19
C GLY A 39 49.62 -11.26 -2.14
N THR A 40 50.51 -10.34 -2.49
CA THR A 40 51.50 -9.74 -1.60
C THR A 40 50.82 -8.94 -0.50
N GLN A 41 50.93 -9.41 0.74
CA GLN A 41 50.59 -8.66 1.94
C GLN A 41 51.48 -7.41 2.05
N SER A 42 50.87 -6.23 2.07
CA SER A 42 51.46 -5.04 2.68
C SER A 42 51.58 -5.27 4.20
N PRO A 43 52.58 -4.71 4.90
CA PRO A 43 52.74 -4.96 6.33
C PRO A 43 51.60 -4.28 7.09
N GLY A 44 50.67 -5.08 7.60
CA GLY A 44 49.61 -4.62 8.48
C GLY A 44 50.20 -4.02 9.75
N ALA A 45 49.70 -2.84 10.12
CA ALA A 45 49.75 -2.40 11.49
C ALA A 45 49.08 -3.48 12.34
N THR A 46 49.80 -4.00 13.33
CA THR A 46 49.23 -4.85 14.38
C THR A 46 48.21 -4.00 15.14
N LEU A 47 46.93 -4.14 14.79
CA LEU A 47 45.83 -3.68 15.63
C LEU A 47 45.94 -4.42 16.96
N ASP A 48 45.93 -3.70 18.08
CA ASP A 48 45.89 -4.32 19.40
C ASP A 48 44.63 -5.20 19.49
N ALA A 49 44.80 -6.43 19.97
CA ALA A 49 43.75 -7.46 19.92
C ALA A 49 42.50 -7.11 20.76
N ASP A 50 42.59 -6.11 21.66
CA ASP A 50 41.55 -5.73 22.62
C ASP A 50 40.86 -4.39 22.34
N GLU A 51 41.23 -3.63 21.29
CA GLU A 51 40.62 -2.29 21.05
C GLU A 51 39.19 -2.39 20.48
N PRO A 52 38.26 -1.49 20.85
CA PRO A 52 36.91 -1.49 20.28
C PRO A 52 36.92 -1.13 18.79
N LEU A 53 36.07 -1.78 18.01
CA LEU A 53 35.88 -1.52 16.58
C LEU A 53 34.74 -0.51 16.41
N ILE A 54 35.11 0.76 16.29
CA ILE A 54 34.16 1.88 16.24
C ILE A 54 33.64 2.07 14.81
N PHE A 55 32.34 1.88 14.61
CA PHE A 55 31.71 2.10 13.30
C PHE A 55 31.71 3.57 12.90
N ASP A 56 31.16 4.44 13.76
CA ASP A 56 31.12 5.87 13.54
C ASP A 56 32.11 6.62 14.43
N ALA A 57 33.35 6.66 13.92
CA ALA A 57 34.43 7.42 14.53
C ALA A 57 34.38 8.93 14.19
N LEU A 58 33.50 9.37 13.29
CA LEU A 58 33.47 10.75 12.82
C LEU A 58 32.89 11.71 13.87
N PRO A 59 33.36 12.96 13.95
CA PRO A 59 32.75 13.96 14.82
C PRO A 59 31.29 14.23 14.45
N TRP A 60 30.40 14.30 15.45
CA TRP A 60 29.02 14.69 15.21
C TRP A 60 28.87 16.21 15.21
N PRO A 61 28.11 16.80 14.28
CA PRO A 61 27.82 18.24 14.31
C PRO A 61 27.10 18.62 15.62
N ASN A 62 27.25 19.87 16.04
CA ASN A 62 26.47 20.35 17.18
C ASN A 62 25.02 20.61 16.75
N ASP A 63 24.08 19.88 17.34
CA ASP A 63 22.64 20.03 17.09
C ASP A 63 21.94 20.88 18.17
N LEU A 64 22.63 21.18 19.28
CA LEU A 64 22.06 21.89 20.42
C LEU A 64 22.25 23.41 20.34
N LYS A 65 21.23 24.15 20.77
CA LYS A 65 21.32 25.58 21.09
C LYS A 65 21.53 25.74 22.60
N GLY A 66 22.70 26.21 23.02
CA GLY A 66 23.00 26.42 24.45
C GLY A 66 24.49 26.38 24.76
N ALA A 67 24.81 26.27 26.05
CA ALA A 67 26.20 26.15 26.52
C ALA A 67 26.76 24.73 26.32
N LEU A 68 25.89 23.71 26.37
CA LEU A 68 26.25 22.33 26.03
C LEU A 68 26.21 22.15 24.50
N ALA A 69 27.36 21.84 23.90
CA ALA A 69 27.44 21.43 22.50
C ALA A 69 27.48 19.91 22.39
N ALA A 70 26.56 19.34 21.61
CA ALA A 70 26.45 17.90 21.41
C ALA A 70 25.78 17.58 20.06
N GLY A 71 26.17 16.45 19.46
CA GLY A 71 25.40 15.86 18.37
C GLY A 71 24.31 14.96 18.89
N VAL A 72 23.18 14.91 18.19
CA VAL A 72 22.00 14.15 18.57
C VAL A 72 21.56 13.23 17.44
N ARG A 73 21.24 11.99 17.81
CA ARG A 73 20.60 11.01 16.93
C ARG A 73 19.44 10.34 17.64
N PHE A 74 18.46 9.92 16.86
CA PHE A 74 17.33 9.12 17.30
C PHE A 74 17.45 7.72 16.71
N VAL A 75 16.86 6.71 17.34
CA VAL A 75 16.87 5.35 16.83
C VAL A 75 15.49 4.75 16.96
N GLN A 76 14.90 4.38 15.82
CA GLN A 76 13.61 3.70 15.70
C GLN A 76 13.80 2.36 15.00
N HIS A 77 13.48 2.23 13.71
CA HIS A 77 13.85 1.05 12.90
C HIS A 77 15.33 1.08 12.50
N HIS A 78 15.93 2.27 12.45
CA HIS A 78 17.36 2.50 12.23
C HIS A 78 17.83 3.76 12.99
N VAL A 79 19.13 4.05 12.97
CA VAL A 79 19.70 5.30 13.49
C VAL A 79 19.47 6.48 12.54
N ILE A 80 18.79 7.51 13.05
CA ILE A 80 18.40 8.74 12.35
C ILE A 80 19.21 9.90 12.91
N ALA A 81 20.03 10.54 12.07
CA ALA A 81 20.75 11.74 12.45
C ALA A 81 19.83 12.98 12.43
N MET A 82 19.95 13.86 13.44
CA MET A 82 19.23 15.14 13.46
C MET A 82 19.63 16.03 12.27
N THR A 83 20.94 16.05 11.97
CA THR A 83 21.51 16.72 10.80
C THR A 83 22.00 15.67 9.79
N PRO A 84 21.31 15.46 8.65
CA PRO A 84 21.70 14.46 7.66
C PRO A 84 22.97 14.87 6.88
N VAL A 85 23.62 13.90 6.27
CA VAL A 85 24.77 14.12 5.39
C VAL A 85 24.28 14.57 4.02
N ALA A 86 24.61 15.79 3.57
CA ALA A 86 24.20 16.25 2.25
C ALA A 86 24.72 15.31 1.13
N PRO A 87 23.93 15.02 0.08
CA PRO A 87 22.63 15.61 -0.26
C PRO A 87 21.40 14.87 0.32
N GLU A 88 21.58 14.02 1.35
CA GLU A 88 20.50 13.21 1.92
C GLU A 88 19.37 14.07 2.49
N ALA A 89 18.14 13.69 2.14
CA ALA A 89 16.96 14.32 2.70
C ALA A 89 16.82 13.93 4.19
N PRO A 90 16.42 14.87 5.05
CA PRO A 90 16.21 14.59 6.47
C PRO A 90 15.08 13.58 6.67
N HIS A 91 15.36 12.57 7.50
CA HIS A 91 14.37 11.57 7.92
C HIS A 91 13.38 12.15 8.93
N VAL A 92 12.26 11.46 9.06
CA VAL A 92 11.16 11.81 9.96
C VAL A 92 10.99 10.69 10.98
N LEU A 93 10.81 11.06 12.26
CA LEU A 93 10.47 10.09 13.29
C LEU A 93 9.01 9.68 13.15
N THR A 94 8.73 8.38 13.19
CA THR A 94 7.36 7.89 13.29
C THR A 94 6.79 8.28 14.65
N SER A 95 5.64 8.97 14.67
CA SER A 95 4.98 9.32 15.93
C SER A 95 4.62 8.08 16.73
N ARG A 96 4.62 8.19 18.06
CA ARG A 96 4.16 7.13 18.96
C ARG A 96 4.91 5.81 18.81
N ARG A 97 6.18 5.89 18.45
CA ARG A 97 7.11 4.76 18.45
C ARG A 97 8.21 4.99 19.46
N LYS A 98 8.47 3.99 20.32
CA LYS A 98 9.58 4.04 21.30
C LYS A 98 10.87 4.34 20.54
N THR A 99 11.63 5.30 21.06
CA THR A 99 12.79 5.87 20.36
C THR A 99 13.98 5.93 21.31
N LEU A 100 15.10 5.31 20.94
CA LEU A 100 16.35 5.49 21.68
C LEU A 100 16.98 6.82 21.25
N LEU A 101 17.29 7.66 22.22
CA LEU A 101 17.98 8.94 22.03
C LEU A 101 19.47 8.73 22.28
N LEU A 102 20.31 9.12 21.34
CA LEU A 102 21.76 9.13 21.43
C LEU A 102 22.27 10.56 21.44
N VAL A 103 23.11 10.90 22.42
CA VAL A 103 23.72 12.23 22.55
C VAL A 103 25.22 12.07 22.69
N ARG A 104 25.98 12.73 21.83
CA ARG A 104 27.45 12.74 21.87
C ARG A 104 27.95 14.15 22.23
N PRO A 105 28.23 14.42 23.51
CA PRO A 105 28.76 15.71 23.96
C PRO A 105 30.16 15.98 23.39
N GLN A 106 30.45 17.24 23.09
CA GLN A 106 31.80 17.68 22.67
C GLN A 106 32.76 17.87 23.86
N VAL A 107 32.26 17.70 25.08
CA VAL A 107 33.01 17.77 26.33
C VAL A 107 32.70 16.55 27.18
N ALA A 108 33.65 16.09 27.99
CA ALA A 108 33.40 14.99 28.92
C ALA A 108 32.35 15.38 29.97
N LEU A 109 31.36 14.52 30.20
CA LEU A 109 30.31 14.71 31.19
C LEU A 109 30.37 13.62 32.26
N VAL A 110 29.90 13.94 33.46
CA VAL A 110 29.71 12.97 34.57
C VAL A 110 28.26 12.56 34.74
N SER A 111 27.33 13.36 34.23
CA SER A 111 25.89 13.11 34.24
C SER A 111 25.22 13.94 33.14
N LEU A 112 24.18 13.39 32.54
CA LEU A 112 23.36 14.08 31.56
C LEU A 112 21.89 13.72 31.80
N GLN A 113 21.02 14.72 31.85
CA GLN A 113 19.57 14.56 31.94
C GLN A 113 18.92 15.16 30.69
N VAL A 114 17.84 14.52 30.23
CA VAL A 114 16.96 15.07 29.19
C VAL A 114 15.57 15.29 29.76
N THR A 115 14.96 16.43 29.44
CA THR A 115 13.58 16.77 29.76
C THR A 115 12.79 16.96 28.47
N GLY A 116 11.69 16.23 28.32
CA GLY A 116 10.76 16.41 27.20
C GLY A 116 9.83 17.59 27.43
N ILE A 117 9.64 18.42 26.41
CA ILE A 117 8.67 19.51 26.38
C ILE A 117 7.73 19.30 25.18
N ASP A 118 6.43 19.35 25.39
CA ASP A 118 5.44 19.20 24.32
C ASP A 118 5.23 20.49 23.50
N ARG A 119 4.36 20.41 22.49
CA ARG A 119 4.01 21.56 21.63
C ARG A 119 3.37 22.75 22.36
N THR A 120 2.86 22.55 23.58
CA THR A 120 2.27 23.61 24.42
C THR A 120 3.30 24.30 25.31
N GLY A 121 4.55 23.80 25.33
CA GLY A 121 5.59 24.26 26.25
C GLY A 121 5.54 23.59 27.62
N THR A 122 4.75 22.52 27.78
CA THR A 122 4.61 21.80 29.05
C THR A 122 5.66 20.71 29.16
N SER A 123 6.28 20.57 30.33
CA SER A 123 7.19 19.45 30.60
C SER A 123 6.42 18.14 30.72
N ILE A 124 6.78 17.17 29.89
CA ILE A 124 6.17 15.82 29.83
C ILE A 124 7.01 14.76 30.55
N GLY A 125 8.11 15.18 31.18
CA GLY A 125 8.93 14.37 32.09
C GLY A 125 10.44 14.58 31.88
N ALA A 126 11.24 13.99 32.76
CA ALA A 126 12.69 14.04 32.72
C ALA A 126 13.31 12.66 32.94
N LEU A 127 14.37 12.35 32.21
CA LEU A 127 15.05 11.05 32.22
C LEU A 127 16.56 11.27 32.39
N ALA A 128 17.17 10.52 33.29
CA ALA A 128 18.63 10.45 33.37
C ALA A 128 19.15 9.59 32.21
N MET A 129 20.17 10.07 31.51
CA MET A 129 20.77 9.34 30.42
C MET A 129 21.80 8.33 30.94
N HIS A 130 21.88 7.18 30.27
CA HIS A 130 22.90 6.17 30.50
C HIS A 130 24.25 6.66 29.98
N PRO A 131 25.35 6.42 30.72
CA PRO A 131 26.68 6.85 30.33
C PRO A 131 27.23 5.98 29.18
N PRO A 132 28.31 6.41 28.49
CA PRO A 132 28.83 5.73 27.30
C PRO A 132 29.16 4.25 27.46
N GLU A 133 29.52 3.80 28.67
CA GLU A 133 29.85 2.40 28.95
C GLU A 133 28.61 1.49 28.93
N GLN A 134 27.41 2.08 28.92
CA GLN A 134 26.12 1.39 28.85
C GLN A 134 25.46 1.52 27.47
N LEU A 135 26.18 2.01 26.46
CA LEU A 135 25.65 2.06 25.10
C LEU A 135 25.23 0.64 24.66
N PRO A 136 24.04 0.48 24.05
CA PRO A 136 23.60 -0.83 23.58
C PRO A 136 24.61 -1.47 22.61
N LYS A 137 24.77 -2.79 22.75
CA LYS A 137 25.68 -3.60 21.92
C LYS A 137 25.00 -4.03 20.62
N THR A 138 25.75 -4.66 19.72
CA THR A 138 25.21 -5.22 18.47
C THR A 138 24.50 -6.55 18.70
N VAL A 139 23.66 -6.97 17.75
CA VAL A 139 23.07 -8.32 17.71
C VAL A 139 24.11 -9.43 17.51
N TYR A 140 25.34 -9.09 17.12
CA TYR A 140 26.47 -10.03 17.06
C TYR A 140 27.15 -10.22 18.42
N HIS A 141 26.79 -9.43 19.43
CA HIS A 141 27.32 -9.60 20.77
C HIS A 141 26.64 -10.78 21.50
N HIS A 142 27.45 -11.61 22.16
CA HIS A 142 26.99 -12.73 22.98
C HIS A 142 27.27 -12.43 24.46
N ASP A 143 26.24 -12.55 25.31
CA ASP A 143 26.36 -12.23 26.74
C ASP A 143 27.02 -13.36 27.57
N ASP A 144 27.12 -14.59 27.01
CA ASP A 144 27.68 -15.78 27.69
C ASP A 144 29.06 -16.17 27.14
N ALA A 145 30.05 -16.32 28.03
CA ALA A 145 31.41 -16.79 27.72
C ALA A 145 31.56 -18.33 27.65
N SER A 146 30.46 -19.09 27.71
CA SER A 146 30.47 -20.56 27.81
C SER A 146 30.34 -21.31 26.49
N ASP A 147 30.09 -20.60 25.39
CA ASP A 147 30.12 -21.20 24.05
C ASP A 147 31.59 -21.28 23.62
N GLY A 148 32.18 -22.46 23.78
CA GLY A 148 33.61 -22.68 23.62
C GLY A 148 34.17 -22.14 22.31
N ALA A 149 35.39 -21.58 22.36
CA ALA A 149 36.19 -21.04 21.25
C ALA A 149 35.35 -20.66 20.03
N ALA A 150 34.63 -19.54 20.15
CA ALA A 150 33.95 -18.95 19.01
C ALA A 150 35.00 -18.73 17.88
N PRO A 151 34.63 -18.93 16.61
CA PRO A 151 35.45 -18.54 15.46
C PRO A 151 36.07 -17.15 15.66
N ALA A 152 37.28 -16.90 15.15
CA ALA A 152 37.97 -15.61 15.34
C ALA A 152 37.13 -14.39 14.88
N ASP A 153 36.25 -14.59 13.89
CA ASP A 153 35.30 -13.56 13.43
C ASP A 153 34.26 -13.21 14.52
N ASP A 154 33.83 -14.17 15.33
CA ASP A 154 32.88 -13.97 16.43
C ASP A 154 33.51 -13.22 17.61
N GLU A 155 34.80 -13.43 17.89
CA GLU A 155 35.54 -12.66 18.90
C GLU A 155 35.70 -11.19 18.47
N GLU A 156 36.01 -10.91 17.20
CA GLU A 156 36.06 -9.53 16.71
C GLU A 156 34.69 -8.86 16.68
N ASN A 157 33.63 -9.61 16.36
CA ASN A 157 32.26 -9.09 16.38
C ASN A 157 31.82 -8.64 17.78
N GLN A 158 32.40 -9.20 18.85
CA GLN A 158 32.15 -8.73 20.23
C GLN A 158 32.64 -7.30 20.49
N ARG A 159 33.62 -6.82 19.70
CA ARG A 159 34.28 -5.51 19.86
C ARG A 159 33.58 -4.39 19.09
N LEU A 160 32.56 -4.71 18.30
CA LEU A 160 31.82 -3.71 17.50
C LEU A 160 31.04 -2.75 18.41
N VAL A 161 31.31 -1.46 18.24
CA VAL A 161 30.62 -0.38 18.96
C VAL A 161 30.14 0.65 17.95
N TYR A 162 28.90 1.12 18.09
CA TYR A 162 28.33 2.09 17.15
C TYR A 162 29.15 3.39 17.10
N ALA A 163 29.39 4.02 18.26
CA ALA A 163 30.19 5.23 18.39
C ALA A 163 30.67 5.40 19.85
N GLU A 164 31.79 6.08 20.05
CA GLU A 164 32.32 6.37 21.40
C GLU A 164 31.76 7.65 22.01
N ASN A 165 31.79 7.74 23.35
CA ASN A 165 31.36 8.91 24.12
C ASN A 165 29.88 9.28 23.89
N VAL A 166 29.04 8.29 23.67
CA VAL A 166 27.60 8.47 23.41
C VAL A 166 26.78 8.12 24.64
N TRP A 167 26.07 9.11 25.18
CA TRP A 167 25.04 8.90 26.19
C TRP A 167 23.75 8.43 25.53
N SER A 168 22.99 7.57 26.19
CA SER A 168 21.77 7.02 25.60
C SER A 168 20.60 6.94 26.57
N VAL A 169 19.37 7.10 26.08
CA VAL A 169 18.15 6.87 26.89
C VAL A 169 16.96 6.55 26.02
N GLU A 170 16.06 5.69 26.46
CA GLU A 170 14.81 5.42 25.74
C GLU A 170 13.75 6.48 26.06
N LEU A 171 13.28 7.17 25.02
CA LEU A 171 12.16 8.08 25.11
C LEU A 171 10.85 7.29 25.00
N PRO A 172 9.87 7.52 25.89
CA PRO A 172 8.55 6.92 25.80
C PRO A 172 7.87 7.25 24.46
N PRO A 173 7.09 6.31 23.87
CA PRO A 173 6.32 6.57 22.65
C PRO A 173 5.47 7.84 22.73
N SER A 174 4.84 8.08 23.89
CA SER A 174 3.99 9.25 24.14
C SER A 174 4.70 10.59 24.10
N TRP A 175 6.04 10.62 24.13
CA TRP A 175 6.83 11.84 23.93
C TRP A 175 7.02 12.16 22.44
N ILE A 176 6.99 11.15 21.58
CA ILE A 176 7.31 11.27 20.15
C ILE A 176 6.05 11.72 19.41
N GLU A 177 5.80 13.03 19.48
CA GLU A 177 4.68 13.73 18.86
C GLU A 177 5.19 15.02 18.19
N PRO A 178 4.52 15.52 17.13
CA PRO A 178 4.94 16.75 16.48
C PRO A 178 4.94 17.94 17.46
N GLY A 179 6.02 18.73 17.40
CA GLY A 179 6.29 19.84 18.31
C GLY A 179 7.09 19.48 19.56
N LEU A 180 7.55 18.22 19.71
CA LEU A 180 8.49 17.81 20.75
C LEU A 180 9.74 18.69 20.75
N GLN A 181 10.17 19.09 21.95
CA GLN A 181 11.48 19.68 22.20
C GLN A 181 12.16 18.92 23.34
N LEU A 182 13.49 18.90 23.32
CA LEU A 182 14.31 18.27 24.35
C LEU A 182 15.23 19.29 25.01
N LEU A 183 15.19 19.36 26.32
CA LEU A 183 16.10 20.18 27.13
C LEU A 183 17.11 19.27 27.83
N PHE A 184 18.38 19.53 27.59
CA PHE A 184 19.50 18.82 28.18
C PHE A 184 20.09 19.63 29.32
N ASP A 185 20.33 18.97 30.45
CA ASP A 185 20.99 19.56 31.61
C ASP A 185 22.19 18.70 32.04
N SER A 186 23.29 19.39 32.31
CA SER A 186 24.53 18.79 32.79
C SER A 186 25.31 19.78 33.66
N PRO A 187 26.27 19.31 34.48
CA PRO A 187 27.17 20.20 35.21
C PRO A 187 28.00 21.14 34.32
N ALA A 188 28.18 20.81 33.04
CA ALA A 188 28.91 21.64 32.07
C ALA A 188 28.02 22.73 31.42
N GLY A 189 26.70 22.71 31.69
CA GLY A 189 25.72 23.61 31.10
C GLY A 189 24.57 22.86 30.44
N GLY A 190 23.55 23.62 30.01
CA GLY A 190 22.38 23.10 29.33
C GLY A 190 22.37 23.36 27.82
N GLY A 191 21.53 22.62 27.11
CA GLY A 191 21.30 22.78 25.67
C GLY A 191 19.87 22.41 25.30
N GLN A 192 19.34 23.06 24.28
CA GLN A 192 17.99 22.80 23.76
C GLN A 192 18.10 22.22 22.35
N LEU A 193 17.35 21.14 22.11
CA LEU A 193 17.01 20.65 20.79
C LEU A 193 15.54 20.98 20.51
N ALA A 194 15.29 21.64 19.39
CA ALA A 194 13.97 21.98 18.88
C ALA A 194 13.88 21.56 17.40
N ASP A 195 12.74 21.81 16.77
CA ASP A 195 12.52 21.53 15.34
C ASP A 195 12.70 20.05 14.97
N ILE A 196 12.40 19.15 15.92
CA ILE A 196 12.45 17.70 15.73
C ILE A 196 11.33 17.30 14.77
N ARG A 197 11.70 16.60 13.69
CA ARG A 197 10.77 16.16 12.64
C ARG A 197 10.07 14.89 13.08
N VAL A 198 8.81 15.00 13.45
CA VAL A 198 7.95 13.87 13.80
C VAL A 198 6.76 13.84 12.84
N GLY A 199 6.55 12.68 12.21
CA GLY A 199 5.56 12.43 11.16
C GLY A 199 4.37 11.64 11.64
N ALA A 200 3.64 11.01 10.72
CA ALA A 200 2.43 10.28 11.06
C ALA A 200 2.71 9.07 11.98
N PRO A 201 1.74 8.68 12.83
CA PRO A 201 1.76 7.39 13.51
C PRO A 201 1.37 6.28 12.51
N VAL A 202 2.30 5.84 11.67
CA VAL A 202 2.01 4.89 10.58
C VAL A 202 1.53 3.53 11.12
N GLU A 203 0.35 3.08 10.69
CA GLU A 203 -0.21 1.78 11.07
C GLU A 203 -0.46 0.91 9.83
N VAL A 204 -0.20 -0.39 9.93
CA VAL A 204 -0.45 -1.35 8.84
C VAL A 204 -1.23 -2.55 9.35
N LEU A 205 -2.27 -2.94 8.60
CA LEU A 205 -2.97 -4.22 8.73
C LEU A 205 -2.51 -5.16 7.61
N LEU A 206 -1.86 -6.27 7.98
CA LEU A 206 -1.33 -7.26 7.07
C LEU A 206 -2.10 -8.58 7.23
N HIS A 207 -2.92 -8.92 6.23
CA HIS A 207 -3.58 -10.21 6.13
C HIS A 207 -2.60 -11.27 5.62
N THR A 208 -2.72 -12.48 6.15
CA THR A 208 -1.91 -13.62 5.74
C THR A 208 -2.80 -14.81 5.41
N ILE A 209 -2.56 -15.47 4.27
CA ILE A 209 -3.36 -16.62 3.84
C ILE A 209 -2.51 -17.63 3.05
N ASP A 210 -2.69 -18.93 3.31
CA ASP A 210 -2.05 -20.01 2.56
C ASP A 210 -3.08 -20.70 1.67
N ILE A 211 -2.85 -20.68 0.36
CA ILE A 211 -3.85 -21.00 -0.66
C ILE A 211 -3.40 -22.22 -1.48
N GLY A 212 -4.22 -23.26 -1.48
CA GLY A 212 -4.12 -24.41 -2.37
C GLY A 212 -5.31 -24.51 -3.33
N MET A 213 -5.06 -24.45 -4.64
CA MET A 213 -6.08 -24.58 -5.69
C MET A 213 -5.87 -25.84 -6.51
N LEU A 214 -6.83 -26.77 -6.46
CA LEU A 214 -6.74 -28.14 -7.01
C LEU A 214 -5.53 -28.94 -6.47
N THR A 215 -5.05 -28.52 -5.31
CA THR A 215 -4.01 -29.15 -4.50
C THR A 215 -4.16 -28.60 -3.08
N PRO A 216 -3.79 -29.33 -2.01
CA PRO A 216 -3.82 -28.77 -0.65
C PRO A 216 -2.97 -27.48 -0.53
N PRO A 217 -3.10 -26.66 0.51
CA PRO A 217 -2.16 -25.56 0.77
C PRO A 217 -0.74 -26.08 1.03
N ARG A 218 0.26 -25.20 0.95
CA ARG A 218 1.68 -25.62 1.08
C ARG A 218 2.05 -25.95 2.53
N ASN A 219 1.40 -25.31 3.49
CA ASN A 219 1.68 -25.39 4.93
C ASN A 219 3.12 -25.01 5.28
N ALA A 220 3.63 -23.96 4.63
CA ALA A 220 4.98 -23.44 4.86
C ALA A 220 5.00 -21.89 4.91
N PHE A 221 3.86 -21.26 5.22
CA PHE A 221 3.76 -19.82 5.43
C PHE A 221 4.08 -19.49 6.91
N ARG A 222 5.36 -19.58 7.29
CA ARG A 222 5.80 -19.41 8.68
C ARG A 222 5.45 -18.04 9.25
N PHE A 223 5.55 -16.98 8.44
CA PHE A 223 5.22 -15.61 8.85
C PHE A 223 3.80 -15.48 9.44
N ALA A 224 2.79 -16.19 8.92
CA ALA A 224 1.42 -16.09 9.45
C ALA A 224 1.31 -16.60 10.89
N GLY A 225 2.05 -17.66 11.22
CA GLY A 225 1.87 -18.42 12.46
C GLY A 225 2.96 -18.21 13.50
N GLU A 226 4.08 -17.56 13.17
CA GLU A 226 5.23 -17.40 14.05
C GLU A 226 5.41 -15.95 14.51
N PRO A 227 5.02 -15.60 15.75
CA PRO A 227 5.10 -14.22 16.25
C PRO A 227 6.52 -13.64 16.25
N ALA A 228 7.54 -14.49 16.46
CA ALA A 228 8.93 -14.06 16.44
C ALA A 228 9.34 -13.45 15.09
N LEU A 229 8.87 -14.05 13.98
CA LEU A 229 9.11 -13.56 12.63
C LEU A 229 8.43 -12.22 12.37
N GLN A 230 7.19 -12.07 12.81
CA GLN A 230 6.44 -10.82 12.64
C GLN A 230 7.06 -9.68 13.46
N ARG A 231 7.52 -9.97 14.68
CA ARG A 231 8.26 -9.04 15.54
C ARG A 231 9.58 -8.61 14.92
N GLU A 232 10.34 -9.55 14.34
CA GLU A 232 11.60 -9.26 13.62
C GLU A 232 11.36 -8.33 12.44
N TYR A 233 10.33 -8.60 11.62
CA TYR A 233 9.96 -7.73 10.50
C TYR A 233 9.53 -6.33 10.96
N PHE A 234 8.78 -6.22 12.07
CA PHE A 234 8.39 -4.92 12.63
C PHE A 234 9.59 -4.01 12.96
N GLN A 235 10.75 -4.59 13.28
CA GLN A 235 11.98 -3.81 13.53
C GLN A 235 12.53 -3.15 12.27
N THR A 236 12.25 -3.68 11.07
CA THR A 236 12.88 -3.22 9.81
C THR A 236 12.11 -2.13 9.08
N VAL A 237 10.88 -1.83 9.52
CA VAL A 237 9.95 -0.92 8.84
C VAL A 237 9.56 0.28 9.74
N PRO A 238 9.30 1.47 9.18
CA PRO A 238 9.02 2.71 9.92
C PRO A 238 7.56 2.80 10.43
N LEU A 239 7.10 1.77 11.14
CA LEU A 239 5.72 1.67 11.62
C LEU A 239 5.58 1.97 13.11
N ARG A 240 4.51 2.69 13.48
CA ARG A 240 4.03 2.74 14.87
C ARG A 240 3.41 1.41 15.25
N LYS A 241 2.59 0.84 14.35
CA LYS A 241 1.77 -0.33 14.64
C LYS A 241 1.71 -1.27 13.44
N LEU A 242 1.88 -2.56 13.69
CA LEU A 242 1.67 -3.63 12.72
C LEU A 242 0.67 -4.63 13.29
N ILE A 243 -0.44 -4.82 12.59
CA ILE A 243 -1.45 -5.85 12.89
C ILE A 243 -1.29 -6.96 11.87
N VAL A 244 -0.90 -8.15 12.30
CA VAL A 244 -0.84 -9.34 11.44
C VAL A 244 -2.09 -10.16 11.69
N ASN A 245 -2.99 -10.18 10.71
CA ASN A 245 -4.23 -10.96 10.74
C ASN A 245 -4.04 -12.27 9.97
N GLN A 246 -4.22 -13.39 10.65
CA GLN A 246 -4.24 -14.70 10.02
C GLN A 246 -5.62 -15.02 9.47
N TYR A 247 -5.66 -15.44 8.21
CA TYR A 247 -6.75 -16.24 7.66
C TYR A 247 -6.39 -17.72 7.71
N GLU A 248 -7.41 -18.57 7.90
CA GLU A 248 -7.28 -20.02 7.80
C GLU A 248 -6.75 -20.42 6.40
N ALA A 249 -5.86 -21.43 6.36
CA ALA A 249 -5.39 -21.98 5.11
C ALA A 249 -6.53 -22.64 4.33
N ILE A 250 -6.59 -22.40 3.02
CA ILE A 250 -7.68 -22.89 2.18
C ILE A 250 -7.23 -23.95 1.19
N HIS A 251 -8.11 -24.93 0.97
CA HIS A 251 -8.00 -25.90 -0.10
C HIS A 251 -9.27 -25.87 -0.93
N TRP A 252 -9.18 -25.42 -2.18
CA TRP A 252 -10.31 -25.38 -3.09
C TRP A 252 -10.21 -26.47 -4.15
N GLN A 253 -11.22 -27.33 -4.15
CA GLN A 253 -11.42 -28.37 -5.14
C GLN A 253 -12.93 -28.67 -5.21
N PRO A 254 -13.64 -28.29 -6.29
CA PRO A 254 -13.17 -27.67 -7.53
C PRO A 254 -12.88 -26.15 -7.41
N VAL A 255 -12.43 -25.53 -8.51
CA VAL A 255 -12.24 -24.07 -8.64
C VAL A 255 -13.04 -23.53 -9.83
N MET A 256 -13.91 -22.53 -9.58
CA MET A 256 -14.69 -21.84 -10.62
C MET A 256 -13.93 -20.61 -11.14
N LEU A 257 -13.91 -20.39 -12.45
CA LEU A 257 -13.37 -19.19 -13.09
C LEU A 257 -14.50 -18.17 -13.41
N PRO A 258 -14.17 -16.87 -13.57
CA PRO A 258 -15.16 -15.84 -13.84
C PRO A 258 -15.93 -16.03 -15.16
N ASP A 259 -15.37 -16.74 -16.14
CA ASP A 259 -16.03 -17.09 -17.41
C ASP A 259 -17.03 -18.25 -17.29
N GLY A 260 -17.18 -18.85 -16.10
CA GLY A 260 -18.06 -19.99 -15.83
C GLY A 260 -17.39 -21.36 -16.03
N THR A 261 -16.09 -21.40 -16.33
CA THR A 261 -15.33 -22.65 -16.44
C THR A 261 -15.06 -23.24 -15.05
N LEU A 262 -15.51 -24.48 -14.83
CA LEU A 262 -15.23 -25.23 -13.60
C LEU A 262 -14.01 -26.15 -13.79
N LEU A 263 -12.95 -25.90 -13.02
CA LEU A 263 -11.74 -26.72 -13.01
C LEU A 263 -11.78 -27.72 -11.85
N THR A 264 -11.52 -29.00 -12.13
CA THR A 264 -11.60 -30.09 -11.14
C THR A 264 -10.26 -30.77 -10.83
N ASP A 265 -9.38 -30.86 -11.82
CA ASP A 265 -8.13 -31.62 -11.74
C ASP A 265 -6.90 -30.70 -11.85
N ASN A 266 -6.78 -29.95 -12.95
CA ASN A 266 -5.72 -28.96 -13.16
C ASN A 266 -6.21 -27.78 -14.01
N ALA A 267 -5.53 -26.64 -13.91
CA ALA A 267 -5.70 -25.56 -14.88
C ALA A 267 -5.09 -25.94 -16.24
N PRO A 268 -5.68 -25.51 -17.38
CA PRO A 268 -5.25 -25.91 -18.71
C PRO A 268 -3.96 -25.23 -19.18
N ASP A 269 -3.56 -24.14 -18.53
CA ASP A 269 -2.30 -23.44 -18.76
C ASP A 269 -1.13 -24.04 -17.96
N GLU A 270 0.07 -23.58 -18.27
CA GLU A 270 1.27 -23.87 -17.48
C GLU A 270 1.46 -22.77 -16.44
N GLY A 271 1.76 -23.16 -15.20
CA GLY A 271 2.15 -22.23 -14.15
C GLY A 271 3.67 -22.11 -14.06
N ASP A 272 4.16 -20.96 -13.60
CA ASP A 272 5.54 -20.80 -13.14
C ASP A 272 5.57 -19.96 -11.85
N TRP A 273 6.75 -19.51 -11.43
CA TRP A 273 6.89 -18.71 -10.21
C TRP A 273 6.06 -17.40 -10.25
N HIS A 274 5.85 -16.82 -11.44
CA HIS A 274 5.22 -15.52 -11.68
C HIS A 274 3.99 -15.55 -12.60
N GLN A 275 3.61 -16.69 -13.17
CA GLN A 275 2.51 -16.85 -14.14
C GLN A 275 1.56 -18.00 -13.76
N GLY A 276 0.34 -17.94 -14.30
CA GLY A 276 -0.67 -19.01 -14.20
C GLY A 276 -2.05 -18.53 -13.73
N THR A 277 -3.09 -19.25 -14.13
CA THR A 277 -4.49 -18.98 -13.81
C THR A 277 -4.76 -18.93 -12.30
N PHE A 278 -4.25 -19.88 -11.52
CA PHE A 278 -4.49 -19.87 -10.06
C PHE A 278 -3.75 -18.74 -9.36
N ARG A 279 -2.55 -18.44 -9.82
CA ARG A 279 -1.82 -17.25 -9.41
C ARG A 279 -2.64 -15.99 -9.69
N ALA A 280 -3.29 -15.88 -10.85
CA ALA A 280 -4.15 -14.73 -11.14
C ALA A 280 -5.37 -14.66 -10.21
N LEU A 281 -6.00 -15.81 -9.96
CA LEU A 281 -7.19 -15.92 -9.13
C LEU A 281 -6.91 -15.62 -7.65
N SER A 282 -5.71 -15.90 -7.14
CA SER A 282 -5.38 -15.65 -5.73
C SER A 282 -5.48 -14.17 -5.38
N TRP A 283 -5.04 -13.26 -6.25
CA TRP A 283 -5.12 -11.84 -5.98
C TRP A 283 -6.43 -11.22 -6.47
N SER A 284 -6.90 -11.61 -7.68
CA SER A 284 -8.12 -11.04 -8.25
C SER A 284 -9.36 -11.50 -7.50
N LEU A 285 -9.45 -12.74 -7.01
CA LEU A 285 -10.60 -13.19 -6.22
C LEU A 285 -10.35 -13.07 -4.72
N ILE A 286 -9.31 -13.73 -4.18
CA ILE A 286 -9.17 -13.91 -2.73
C ILE A 286 -8.67 -12.64 -2.03
N SER A 287 -7.51 -12.11 -2.41
CA SER A 287 -6.98 -10.88 -1.79
C SER A 287 -7.91 -9.69 -1.98
N SER A 288 -8.47 -9.53 -3.19
CA SER A 288 -9.44 -8.47 -3.48
C SER A 288 -10.72 -8.60 -2.64
N ALA A 289 -11.21 -9.83 -2.42
CA ALA A 289 -12.38 -10.05 -1.58
C ALA A 289 -12.12 -9.71 -0.11
N ILE A 290 -10.97 -10.10 0.44
CA ILE A 290 -10.56 -9.70 1.80
C ILE A 290 -10.51 -8.17 1.90
N HIS A 291 -9.97 -7.51 0.87
CA HIS A 291 -9.88 -6.06 0.81
C HIS A 291 -11.25 -5.37 0.78
N LEU A 292 -12.08 -5.71 -0.21
CA LEU A 292 -13.36 -5.06 -0.45
C LEU A 292 -14.42 -5.40 0.61
N ALA A 293 -14.39 -6.61 1.18
CA ALA A 293 -15.28 -6.99 2.28
C ALA A 293 -15.01 -6.17 3.56
N ASN A 294 -13.74 -5.84 3.85
CA ASN A 294 -13.40 -4.94 4.96
C ASN A 294 -13.87 -3.50 4.70
N LEU A 295 -13.95 -3.08 3.44
CA LEU A 295 -14.52 -1.76 3.06
C LEU A 295 -16.05 -1.75 3.01
N GLY A 296 -16.68 -2.93 2.96
CA GLY A 296 -18.14 -3.06 2.92
C GLY A 296 -18.73 -2.90 1.52
N GLN A 297 -17.91 -3.12 0.48
CA GLN A 297 -18.40 -3.25 -0.88
C GLN A 297 -18.79 -4.71 -1.11
N ASN A 298 -20.06 -5.02 -1.37
CA ASN A 298 -20.53 -6.41 -1.40
C ASN A 298 -20.20 -7.16 -2.70
N ALA A 299 -19.92 -6.43 -3.79
CA ALA A 299 -19.75 -6.98 -5.14
C ALA A 299 -18.76 -6.18 -5.97
N SER A 300 -18.21 -6.80 -7.01
CA SER A 300 -17.44 -6.16 -8.08
C SER A 300 -17.43 -7.05 -9.33
N SER A 301 -16.81 -6.59 -10.42
CA SER A 301 -16.67 -7.41 -11.64
C SER A 301 -15.75 -8.61 -11.37
N GLY A 302 -15.93 -9.72 -12.10
CA GLY A 302 -15.23 -10.98 -11.81
C GLY A 302 -13.71 -10.88 -11.82
N SER A 303 -13.15 -10.33 -12.90
CA SER A 303 -11.72 -10.08 -13.08
C SER A 303 -11.23 -8.71 -12.58
N GLU A 304 -12.13 -7.85 -12.09
CA GLU A 304 -11.77 -6.52 -11.60
C GLU A 304 -11.05 -6.59 -10.26
N ASP A 305 -9.91 -5.94 -10.15
CA ASP A 305 -9.15 -5.94 -8.90
C ASP A 305 -9.77 -5.01 -7.86
N ALA A 306 -9.46 -5.24 -6.58
CA ALA A 306 -9.69 -4.18 -5.60
C ALA A 306 -8.91 -2.95 -6.09
N ALA A 307 -9.60 -1.83 -6.28
CA ALA A 307 -8.90 -0.56 -6.46
C ALA A 307 -7.93 -0.38 -5.30
N ALA A 308 -6.77 0.23 -5.55
CA ALA A 308 -5.87 0.62 -4.47
C ALA A 308 -6.58 1.68 -3.63
N HIS A 309 -7.42 1.23 -2.69
CA HIS A 309 -8.05 2.13 -1.74
C HIS A 309 -6.95 2.64 -0.82
N ASP A 310 -7.07 3.91 -0.49
CA ASP A 310 -6.16 4.70 0.33
C ASP A 310 -6.24 4.31 1.82
N ILE A 311 -6.17 3.00 2.11
CA ILE A 311 -6.25 2.39 3.44
C ILE A 311 -5.12 1.39 3.65
N ALA A 312 -4.48 1.43 4.82
CA ALA A 312 -3.24 0.69 5.10
C ALA A 312 -3.53 -0.78 5.43
N GLN A 313 -4.15 -1.47 4.48
CA GLN A 313 -4.53 -2.87 4.56
C GLN A 313 -3.99 -3.64 3.35
N PHE A 314 -3.19 -4.66 3.63
CA PHE A 314 -2.48 -5.44 2.63
C PHE A 314 -2.66 -6.95 2.84
N THR A 315 -2.52 -7.75 1.78
CA THR A 315 -2.61 -9.22 1.88
C THR A 315 -1.34 -9.88 1.35
N VAL A 316 -0.67 -10.68 2.18
CA VAL A 316 0.46 -11.54 1.80
C VAL A 316 -0.01 -12.98 1.72
N SER A 317 0.28 -13.65 0.61
CA SER A 317 -0.22 -15.01 0.36
C SER A 317 0.92 -16.00 0.07
N ASN A 318 0.80 -17.24 0.55
CA ASN A 318 1.41 -18.39 -0.12
C ASN A 318 0.38 -18.93 -1.11
N VAL A 319 0.81 -19.24 -2.33
CA VAL A 319 -0.09 -19.77 -3.36
C VAL A 319 0.54 -20.95 -4.05
N ARG A 320 -0.18 -22.06 -4.15
CA ARG A 320 0.15 -23.15 -5.04
C ARG A 320 -1.07 -23.71 -5.77
N GLY A 321 -0.85 -24.17 -6.98
CA GLY A 321 -1.91 -24.66 -7.86
C GLY A 321 -1.47 -25.87 -8.69
N ASN A 322 -2.42 -26.70 -9.12
CA ASN A 322 -2.15 -27.80 -10.04
C ASN A 322 -2.41 -27.40 -11.51
N TYR A 323 -1.38 -27.38 -12.34
CA TYR A 323 -1.41 -26.90 -13.72
C TYR A 323 -1.17 -28.03 -14.72
N ALA A 324 -1.20 -27.73 -16.02
CA ALA A 324 -0.84 -28.69 -17.06
C ALA A 324 0.59 -29.24 -16.90
N ASN A 325 1.50 -28.46 -16.31
CA ASN A 325 2.87 -28.84 -15.97
C ASN A 325 3.05 -29.35 -14.52
N GLY A 326 1.96 -29.65 -13.81
CA GLY A 326 1.97 -30.20 -12.45
C GLY A 326 1.75 -29.15 -11.37
N VAL A 327 2.06 -29.52 -10.12
CA VAL A 327 1.89 -28.60 -8.98
C VAL A 327 2.99 -27.54 -9.00
N VAL A 328 2.58 -26.27 -9.03
CA VAL A 328 3.47 -25.10 -9.06
C VAL A 328 3.22 -24.26 -7.81
N THR A 329 4.30 -23.82 -7.18
CA THR A 329 4.30 -22.80 -6.11
C THR A 329 4.65 -21.46 -6.72
N HIS A 330 3.93 -20.41 -6.33
CA HIS A 330 4.16 -19.05 -6.80
C HIS A 330 4.85 -18.20 -5.74
N GLY A 331 5.56 -17.16 -6.18
CA GLY A 331 6.30 -16.24 -5.32
C GLY A 331 6.91 -15.08 -6.09
N GLY A 332 7.69 -14.27 -5.38
CA GLY A 332 8.46 -13.16 -5.93
C GLY A 332 7.60 -12.15 -6.67
N ILE A 333 6.40 -11.84 -6.15
CA ILE A 333 5.51 -10.93 -6.86
C ILE A 333 4.55 -10.09 -5.98
N ALA A 334 4.44 -8.81 -6.33
CA ALA A 334 3.49 -7.86 -5.75
C ALA A 334 2.51 -7.31 -6.80
N TYR A 335 1.29 -7.00 -6.36
CA TYR A 335 0.18 -6.54 -7.19
C TYR A 335 -0.48 -5.30 -6.60
N SER A 336 -0.83 -4.38 -7.51
CA SER A 336 -1.91 -3.38 -7.33
C SER A 336 -1.85 -2.55 -6.05
N GLY A 337 -0.67 -2.42 -5.43
CA GLY A 337 -0.47 -1.69 -4.18
C GLY A 337 -1.25 -2.24 -2.97
N PHE A 338 -1.85 -3.43 -3.03
CA PHE A 338 -2.63 -4.00 -1.92
C PHE A 338 -2.30 -5.46 -1.57
N THR A 339 -1.58 -6.21 -2.42
CA THR A 339 -1.30 -7.62 -2.15
C THR A 339 0.00 -8.11 -2.76
N THR A 340 0.58 -9.14 -2.14
CA THR A 340 1.76 -9.84 -2.63
C THR A 340 1.61 -11.35 -2.44
N THR A 341 2.26 -12.11 -3.31
CA THR A 341 2.48 -13.54 -3.17
C THR A 341 3.96 -13.82 -2.98
N VAL A 342 4.28 -14.53 -1.90
CA VAL A 342 5.63 -15.00 -1.60
C VAL A 342 5.65 -16.51 -1.64
N GLU A 343 6.76 -17.10 -2.05
CA GLU A 343 7.12 -18.48 -1.80
C GLU A 343 7.77 -18.57 -0.42
N PHE A 344 8.86 -17.85 -0.16
CA PHE A 344 9.52 -17.81 1.14
C PHE A 344 9.00 -16.63 1.96
N SER A 345 8.40 -16.93 3.12
CA SER A 345 7.89 -15.92 4.05
C SER A 345 8.94 -15.38 5.01
N GLU A 346 10.22 -15.53 4.66
CA GLU A 346 11.41 -15.15 5.42
C GLU A 346 12.46 -14.65 4.42
N GLY A 347 13.46 -13.91 4.90
CA GLY A 347 14.54 -13.43 4.07
C GLY A 347 14.12 -12.31 3.11
N ASN A 348 14.86 -12.20 2.01
CA ASN A 348 14.70 -11.07 1.12
C ASN A 348 13.41 -11.09 0.32
N GLU A 349 12.89 -12.28 -0.05
CA GLU A 349 11.63 -12.33 -0.81
C GLU A 349 10.51 -11.63 -0.04
N PHE A 350 10.34 -11.92 1.25
CA PHE A 350 9.33 -11.24 2.05
C PHE A 350 9.57 -9.73 2.12
N SER A 351 10.79 -9.28 2.44
CA SER A 351 11.12 -7.85 2.52
C SER A 351 10.93 -7.13 1.18
N HIS A 352 11.27 -7.78 0.07
CA HIS A 352 11.17 -7.24 -1.29
C HIS A 352 9.71 -7.08 -1.71
N GLU A 353 8.92 -8.15 -1.57
CA GLU A 353 7.56 -8.13 -2.07
C GLU A 353 6.61 -7.30 -1.21
N VAL A 354 6.81 -7.28 0.11
CA VAL A 354 6.09 -6.33 0.98
C VAL A 354 6.60 -4.90 0.74
N GLY A 355 7.88 -4.73 0.40
CA GLY A 355 8.45 -3.44 -0.02
C GLY A 355 7.72 -2.83 -1.21
N HIS A 356 7.39 -3.62 -2.24
CA HIS A 356 6.56 -3.17 -3.36
C HIS A 356 5.17 -2.68 -2.92
N VAL A 357 4.53 -3.42 -2.00
CA VAL A 357 3.23 -3.03 -1.47
C VAL A 357 3.31 -1.75 -0.63
N PHE A 358 4.51 -1.43 -0.12
CA PHE A 358 4.83 -0.15 0.54
C PHE A 358 5.42 0.91 -0.41
N HIS A 359 5.19 0.80 -1.72
CA HIS A 359 5.61 1.77 -2.75
C HIS A 359 7.12 1.86 -3.01
N LEU A 360 7.85 0.78 -2.78
CA LEU A 360 9.24 0.70 -3.25
C LEU A 360 9.31 0.12 -4.66
N ASP A 361 10.07 0.79 -5.51
CA ASP A 361 10.52 0.25 -6.80
C ASP A 361 11.81 -0.56 -6.64
N HIS A 362 12.22 -1.29 -7.67
CA HIS A 362 13.53 -1.92 -7.72
C HIS A 362 14.67 -0.89 -7.74
N TYR A 363 15.77 -1.20 -7.04
CA TYR A 363 16.97 -0.37 -6.97
C TYR A 363 16.68 1.12 -6.64
N PRO A 364 15.92 1.41 -5.56
CA PRO A 364 15.49 2.75 -5.23
C PRO A 364 16.73 3.64 -5.03
N GLY A 365 16.80 4.74 -5.79
CA GLY A 365 17.91 5.69 -5.72
C GLY A 365 19.24 5.18 -6.29
N GLY A 366 19.28 4.06 -7.03
CA GLY A 366 20.51 3.48 -7.56
C GLY A 366 21.51 3.13 -6.45
N PHE A 367 22.81 3.27 -6.70
CA PHE A 367 23.84 3.00 -5.69
C PHE A 367 23.63 3.79 -4.38
N ASP A 368 23.33 5.08 -4.49
CA ASP A 368 23.20 5.99 -3.33
C ASP A 368 22.00 5.64 -2.43
N GLY A 369 20.96 5.02 -2.98
CA GLY A 369 19.78 4.59 -2.21
C GLY A 369 19.76 3.10 -1.87
N SER A 370 20.41 2.25 -2.67
CA SER A 370 20.27 0.79 -2.60
C SER A 370 21.44 0.06 -1.94
N ILE A 371 22.56 0.73 -1.67
CA ILE A 371 23.71 0.13 -0.97
C ILE A 371 23.77 0.68 0.45
N HIS A 372 23.93 -0.19 1.46
CA HIS A 372 24.26 0.22 2.82
C HIS A 372 25.69 0.75 2.88
N ARG A 373 25.93 1.80 3.67
CA ARG A 373 27.18 2.60 3.58
C ARG A 373 27.88 2.73 4.93
N ALA A 374 29.18 3.04 4.89
CA ALA A 374 29.98 3.38 6.04
C ALA A 374 29.56 4.73 6.66
N ALA A 375 29.89 4.91 7.94
CA ALA A 375 29.58 6.12 8.68
C ALA A 375 30.04 7.39 7.94
N GLY A 376 29.18 8.43 7.97
CA GLY A 376 29.43 9.72 7.33
C GLY A 376 29.16 9.77 5.83
N GLN A 377 28.71 8.66 5.22
CA GLN A 377 28.16 8.65 3.87
C GLN A 377 26.64 8.87 3.91
N PRO A 378 26.03 9.39 2.83
CA PRO A 378 24.58 9.29 2.64
C PRO A 378 24.11 7.85 2.79
N ASN A 379 22.90 7.61 3.26
CA ASN A 379 22.30 6.27 3.35
C ASN A 379 23.01 5.30 4.34
N SER A 380 23.89 5.82 5.19
CA SER A 380 24.55 5.06 6.25
C SER A 380 23.69 5.00 7.52
N THR A 381 23.44 3.80 8.05
CA THR A 381 22.77 3.62 9.33
C THR A 381 23.06 2.24 9.92
N TRP A 382 22.75 2.02 11.19
CA TRP A 382 22.53 0.69 11.75
C TRP A 382 21.04 0.53 12.07
N GLY A 383 20.50 -0.67 11.88
CA GLY A 383 19.16 -1.03 12.33
C GLY A 383 19.08 -1.11 13.85
N TRP A 384 17.87 -1.24 14.39
CA TRP A 384 17.63 -1.35 15.83
C TRP A 384 16.54 -2.35 16.13
N ASP A 385 16.85 -3.30 17.02
CA ASP A 385 15.85 -4.15 17.64
C ASP A 385 15.50 -3.58 19.02
N MET A 386 14.30 -3.00 19.11
CA MET A 386 13.82 -2.30 20.29
C MET A 386 13.36 -3.22 21.43
N ASP A 387 13.21 -4.51 21.15
CA ASP A 387 12.82 -5.52 22.14
C ASP A 387 14.06 -6.23 22.70
N LEU A 388 15.09 -6.42 21.86
CA LEU A 388 16.38 -6.95 22.29
C LEU A 388 17.31 -5.88 22.87
N HIS A 389 17.00 -4.59 22.64
CA HIS A 389 17.88 -3.47 22.97
C HIS A 389 19.28 -3.67 22.36
N ARG A 390 19.32 -3.92 21.04
CA ARG A 390 20.55 -4.19 20.29
C ARG A 390 20.53 -3.49 18.93
N PHE A 391 21.68 -2.98 18.52
CA PHE A 391 21.87 -2.49 17.16
C PHE A 391 22.02 -3.65 16.17
N ILE A 392 21.54 -3.46 14.94
CA ILE A 392 21.72 -4.37 13.81
C ILE A 392 22.71 -3.70 12.86
N PRO A 393 23.98 -4.15 12.81
CA PRO A 393 24.96 -3.60 11.86
C PRO A 393 24.49 -3.75 10.42
N ASN A 394 24.84 -2.79 9.56
CA ASN A 394 24.47 -2.79 8.14
C ASN A 394 25.48 -3.52 7.24
N PHE A 395 26.22 -4.45 7.82
CA PHE A 395 27.22 -5.30 7.18
C PHE A 395 27.15 -6.70 7.77
N PHE A 396 27.57 -7.69 6.98
CA PHE A 396 27.60 -9.08 7.40
C PHE A 396 28.60 -9.31 8.55
N PRO A 397 28.33 -10.26 9.46
CA PRO A 397 29.27 -10.59 10.54
C PRO A 397 30.54 -11.27 10.00
N GLY A 398 30.48 -11.91 8.84
CA GLY A 398 31.61 -12.57 8.18
C GLY A 398 32.56 -11.58 7.50
N ARG A 399 33.86 -11.92 7.53
CA ARG A 399 34.94 -11.07 7.02
C ARG A 399 35.41 -11.50 5.63
N SER A 400 34.55 -11.36 4.63
CA SER A 400 34.85 -11.75 3.23
C SER A 400 35.87 -10.83 2.55
N GLY A 401 35.97 -9.57 2.97
CA GLY A 401 36.79 -8.54 2.33
C GLY A 401 36.23 -8.06 0.99
N GLU A 402 34.98 -8.41 0.66
CA GLU A 402 34.37 -8.06 -0.62
C GLU A 402 33.73 -6.66 -0.59
N ASP A 403 33.91 -5.91 -1.67
CA ASP A 403 33.21 -4.66 -1.91
C ASP A 403 31.75 -4.91 -2.29
N THR A 404 30.85 -4.03 -1.88
CA THR A 404 29.42 -4.11 -2.25
C THR A 404 29.13 -3.12 -3.37
N CYS A 405 28.85 -3.62 -4.59
CA CYS A 405 28.76 -2.80 -5.79
C CYS A 405 27.38 -2.73 -6.44
N GLN A 406 26.99 -1.57 -6.97
CA GLN A 406 25.85 -1.34 -7.86
C GLN A 406 26.31 -0.47 -9.02
N ASP A 407 26.06 -0.91 -10.26
CA ASP A 407 26.40 -0.17 -11.50
C ASP A 407 27.86 0.33 -11.53
N ASP A 408 28.82 -0.57 -11.24
CA ASP A 408 30.27 -0.32 -11.19
C ASP A 408 30.76 0.66 -10.10
N ILE A 409 29.87 1.14 -9.23
CA ILE A 409 30.22 1.91 -8.03
C ILE A 409 30.18 0.97 -6.84
N CYS A 410 31.17 1.05 -5.94
CA CYS A 410 31.37 0.09 -4.87
C CYS A 410 31.54 0.77 -3.50
N GLU A 411 31.00 0.15 -2.46
CA GLU A 411 31.34 0.46 -1.07
C GLU A 411 32.37 -0.56 -0.55
N PRO A 412 33.57 -0.11 -0.11
CA PRO A 412 34.54 -1.01 0.49
C PRO A 412 34.07 -1.53 1.86
N PRO A 413 34.50 -2.74 2.27
CA PRO A 413 34.06 -3.35 3.51
C PRO A 413 34.54 -2.62 4.78
N PHE A 414 33.79 -2.73 5.87
CA PHE A 414 34.19 -2.25 7.19
C PHE A 414 34.96 -3.34 7.95
N HIS A 415 36.29 -3.17 8.10
CA HIS A 415 37.14 -4.19 8.72
C HIS A 415 36.91 -5.59 8.10
N ASP A 416 36.97 -5.66 6.77
CA ASP A 416 36.71 -6.84 5.93
C ASP A 416 35.26 -7.36 5.95
N ARG A 417 34.32 -6.69 6.62
CA ARG A 417 32.89 -7.02 6.60
C ARG A 417 32.18 -6.28 5.47
N SER A 418 31.65 -7.02 4.51
CA SER A 418 30.90 -6.44 3.39
C SER A 418 29.62 -5.78 3.85
N PHE A 419 29.31 -4.60 3.31
CA PHE A 419 28.05 -3.92 3.53
C PHE A 419 26.89 -4.65 2.85
N GLY A 420 25.68 -4.50 3.40
CA GLY A 420 24.48 -5.04 2.79
C GLY A 420 23.97 -4.25 1.59
N ARG A 421 22.91 -4.78 0.98
CA ARG A 421 22.09 -4.11 -0.02
C ARG A 421 20.68 -3.91 0.53
N ASP A 422 19.96 -2.95 -0.04
CA ASP A 422 18.52 -2.78 0.20
C ASP A 422 17.75 -4.03 -0.25
N ALA A 423 16.59 -4.28 0.38
CA ALA A 423 15.73 -5.39 0.03
C ALA A 423 15.29 -5.38 -1.45
N MET A 424 15.19 -4.20 -2.05
CA MET A 424 14.80 -3.98 -3.44
C MET A 424 15.96 -4.07 -4.44
N ALA A 425 17.15 -4.42 -3.97
CA ALA A 425 18.38 -4.49 -4.78
C ALA A 425 19.16 -5.80 -4.53
N GLY A 426 18.46 -6.87 -4.19
CA GLY A 426 19.06 -8.19 -3.93
C GLY A 426 19.82 -8.27 -2.61
N GLY A 427 19.36 -7.55 -1.58
CA GLY A 427 19.87 -7.71 -0.22
C GLY A 427 19.48 -9.05 0.39
N GLU A 428 19.98 -9.28 1.60
CA GLU A 428 19.68 -10.47 2.39
C GLU A 428 19.82 -10.14 3.90
N PRO A 429 19.19 -10.93 4.80
CA PRO A 429 19.37 -10.76 6.24
C PRO A 429 20.83 -10.99 6.65
N PHE A 430 21.33 -10.18 7.58
CA PHE A 430 22.73 -10.29 8.01
C PHE A 430 23.01 -11.45 8.97
N SER A 431 22.00 -11.89 9.73
CA SER A 431 22.11 -12.99 10.69
C SER A 431 20.74 -13.53 11.09
N ASP A 432 20.70 -14.70 11.72
CA ASP A 432 19.45 -15.30 12.24
C ASP A 432 18.82 -14.52 13.40
N ARG A 433 19.47 -13.45 13.90
CA ARG A 433 18.91 -12.57 14.94
C ARG A 433 17.78 -11.68 14.40
N ASN A 434 17.81 -11.36 13.11
CA ASN A 434 16.68 -10.77 12.39
C ASN A 434 16.67 -11.35 10.97
N ARG A 435 15.66 -12.16 10.68
CA ARG A 435 15.58 -12.95 9.43
C ARG A 435 15.02 -12.16 8.24
N TYR A 436 15.01 -10.83 8.31
CA TYR A 436 14.57 -9.96 7.22
C TYR A 436 15.69 -9.05 6.77
N THR A 437 15.69 -8.73 5.47
CA THR A 437 16.65 -7.78 4.91
C THR A 437 16.38 -6.40 5.47
N LEU A 438 17.45 -5.74 5.95
CA LEU A 438 17.39 -4.37 6.45
C LEU A 438 17.20 -3.41 5.27
N HIS A 439 16.10 -2.67 5.24
CA HIS A 439 15.93 -1.57 4.28
C HIS A 439 16.92 -0.44 4.55
N THR A 440 17.37 0.22 3.49
CA THR A 440 18.23 1.39 3.61
C THR A 440 17.44 2.61 4.12
N PRO A 441 18.12 3.63 4.67
CA PRO A 441 17.48 4.90 5.02
C PRO A 441 16.64 5.47 3.88
N TYR A 442 17.17 5.48 2.66
CA TYR A 442 16.47 5.96 1.47
C TYR A 442 15.11 5.27 1.27
N SER A 443 15.07 3.94 1.32
CA SER A 443 13.84 3.16 1.17
C SER A 443 12.85 3.40 2.31
N THR A 444 13.32 3.37 3.56
CA THR A 444 12.41 3.56 4.70
C THR A 444 11.78 4.96 4.75
N ARG A 445 12.44 5.99 4.22
CA ARG A 445 11.82 7.30 4.03
C ARG A 445 10.66 7.24 3.04
N ILE A 446 10.85 6.58 1.89
CA ILE A 446 9.78 6.39 0.88
C ILE A 446 8.60 5.65 1.51
N VAL A 447 8.87 4.55 2.22
CA VAL A 447 7.83 3.76 2.91
C VAL A 447 7.05 4.61 3.91
N HIS A 448 7.76 5.38 4.75
CA HIS A 448 7.11 6.25 5.73
C HIS A 448 6.25 7.32 5.05
N ASP A 449 6.79 8.02 4.05
CA ASP A 449 6.10 9.09 3.33
C ASP A 449 4.85 8.55 2.61
N ALA A 450 4.96 7.41 1.94
CA ALA A 450 3.85 6.77 1.24
C ALA A 450 2.75 6.35 2.21
N LEU A 451 3.08 5.58 3.25
CA LEU A 451 2.10 5.06 4.21
C LEU A 451 1.51 6.16 5.12
N SER A 452 2.17 7.30 5.27
CA SER A 452 1.60 8.45 5.99
C SER A 452 0.35 9.01 5.31
N GLY A 453 0.20 8.82 3.99
CA GLY A 453 -0.99 9.24 3.24
C GLY A 453 -2.19 8.29 3.38
N TYR A 454 -2.01 7.12 3.98
CA TYR A 454 -3.04 6.10 4.07
C TYR A 454 -4.00 6.34 5.24
N ARG A 455 -5.27 5.99 5.04
CA ARG A 455 -6.26 5.84 6.12
C ARG A 455 -5.97 4.58 6.91
N VAL A 456 -6.49 4.55 8.13
CA VAL A 456 -6.49 3.39 9.02
C VAL A 456 -7.89 3.17 9.55
N PHE A 457 -8.28 1.91 9.75
CA PHE A 457 -9.53 1.59 10.45
C PHE A 457 -9.46 2.01 11.91
N SER A 458 -10.54 2.59 12.44
CA SER A 458 -10.58 3.07 13.81
C SER A 458 -12.00 3.00 14.37
N ALA A 459 -12.19 2.15 15.38
CA ALA A 459 -13.44 2.04 16.13
C ALA A 459 -13.80 3.33 16.90
N GLU A 460 -12.81 4.18 17.18
CA GLU A 460 -12.98 5.45 17.90
C GLU A 460 -13.44 6.58 16.99
N SER A 461 -13.30 6.42 15.67
CA SER A 461 -13.70 7.43 14.71
C SER A 461 -15.19 7.30 14.37
N PRO A 462 -15.96 8.40 14.31
CA PRO A 462 -17.38 8.37 13.92
C PRO A 462 -17.60 7.91 12.47
N THR A 463 -16.56 7.96 11.64
CA THR A 463 -16.58 7.48 10.25
C THR A 463 -16.00 6.08 10.11
N GLY A 464 -15.49 5.48 11.19
CA GLY A 464 -14.79 4.19 11.18
C GLY A 464 -13.35 4.24 10.65
N TYR A 465 -12.87 5.41 10.22
CA TYR A 465 -11.51 5.60 9.71
C TYR A 465 -10.86 6.87 10.24
N ARG A 466 -9.53 6.86 10.31
CA ARG A 466 -8.72 8.06 10.52
C ARG A 466 -7.67 8.19 9.41
N ALA A 467 -7.24 9.41 9.12
CA ALA A 467 -6.12 9.71 8.24
C ALA A 467 -5.22 10.76 8.88
N TRP A 468 -3.94 10.74 8.53
CA TRP A 468 -3.01 11.79 8.95
C TRP A 468 -3.35 13.10 8.24
N ASP A 469 -3.44 14.17 9.02
CA ASP A 469 -3.55 15.51 8.50
C ASP A 469 -2.22 16.24 8.67
N ALA A 470 -1.53 16.50 7.55
CA ALA A 470 -0.22 17.13 7.56
C ALA A 470 -0.24 18.58 8.08
N GLU A 471 -1.36 19.28 7.96
CA GLU A 471 -1.51 20.67 8.40
C GLU A 471 -1.64 20.76 9.93
N SER A 472 -2.59 20.04 10.53
CA SER A 472 -2.73 19.99 12.00
C SER A 472 -1.68 19.09 12.67
N GLN A 473 -0.98 18.27 11.87
CA GLN A 473 -0.05 17.23 12.32
C GLN A 473 -0.71 16.29 13.35
N THR A 474 -1.90 15.78 13.02
CA THR A 474 -2.67 14.87 13.87
C THR A 474 -3.50 13.89 13.04
N MET A 475 -3.90 12.76 13.63
CA MET A 475 -4.87 11.83 13.02
C MET A 475 -6.30 12.36 13.14
N GLN A 476 -6.95 12.64 12.01
CA GLN A 476 -8.32 13.16 11.92
C GLN A 476 -9.30 12.10 11.42
N ALA A 477 -10.60 12.26 11.71
CA ALA A 477 -11.63 11.39 11.14
C ALA A 477 -11.63 11.51 9.61
N ALA A 478 -11.70 10.38 8.92
CA ALA A 478 -11.64 10.30 7.46
C ALA A 478 -12.74 9.38 6.91
N GLN A 479 -13.10 9.51 5.64
CA GLN A 479 -14.10 8.66 4.99
C GLN A 479 -13.46 7.82 3.88
N THR A 480 -13.96 6.60 3.70
CA THR A 480 -13.65 5.75 2.56
C THR A 480 -14.90 5.60 1.69
N LEU A 481 -14.70 5.56 0.38
CA LEU A 481 -15.77 5.41 -0.61
C LEU A 481 -15.81 3.99 -1.16
N VAL A 482 -17.01 3.49 -1.42
CA VAL A 482 -17.25 2.22 -2.10
C VAL A 482 -18.19 2.42 -3.27
N ARG A 483 -18.11 1.55 -4.28
CA ARG A 483 -19.03 1.58 -5.41
C ARG A 483 -20.46 1.33 -4.95
N THR A 484 -21.38 2.22 -5.33
CA THR A 484 -22.82 2.08 -5.06
C THR A 484 -23.67 2.03 -6.33
N LYS A 485 -23.08 2.38 -7.47
CA LYS A 485 -23.73 2.35 -8.78
C LYS A 485 -23.32 1.12 -9.59
N ASP A 486 -24.27 0.59 -10.34
CA ASP A 486 -24.03 -0.48 -11.30
C ASP A 486 -23.30 0.08 -12.53
N ILE A 487 -22.07 -0.39 -12.78
CA ILE A 487 -21.26 -0.05 -13.96
C ILE A 487 -21.24 -1.27 -14.88
N ALA A 488 -21.58 -1.08 -16.16
CA ALA A 488 -21.45 -2.12 -17.18
C ALA A 488 -20.54 -1.65 -18.32
N TYR A 489 -19.53 -2.43 -18.65
CA TYR A 489 -18.64 -2.19 -19.79
C TYR A 489 -19.28 -2.74 -21.07
N ALA A 490 -19.33 -1.91 -22.11
CA ALA A 490 -19.86 -2.32 -23.40
C ALA A 490 -18.88 -3.24 -24.14
N ASP A 491 -19.42 -4.21 -24.88
CA ASP A 491 -18.63 -5.09 -25.73
C ASP A 491 -18.33 -4.37 -27.06
N TYR A 492 -17.06 -4.30 -27.44
CA TYR A 492 -16.64 -3.76 -28.74
C TYR A 492 -17.28 -4.48 -29.94
N ALA A 493 -17.69 -5.74 -29.76
CA ALA A 493 -18.33 -6.51 -30.81
C ALA A 493 -19.73 -5.99 -31.18
N ASP A 494 -20.42 -5.28 -30.30
CA ASP A 494 -21.75 -4.73 -30.56
C ASP A 494 -22.03 -3.46 -29.73
N LEU A 495 -21.85 -2.31 -30.38
CA LEU A 495 -22.20 -0.97 -29.85
C LEU A 495 -23.48 -0.42 -30.50
N GLY A 496 -24.37 -1.32 -30.94
CA GLY A 496 -25.66 -1.00 -31.51
C GLY A 496 -26.71 -0.58 -30.47
N GLU A 497 -27.79 0.04 -30.96
CA GLU A 497 -28.86 0.59 -30.12
C GLU A 497 -29.46 -0.43 -29.15
N ALA A 498 -29.73 -1.64 -29.66
CA ALA A 498 -30.32 -2.72 -28.87
C ALA A 498 -29.37 -3.25 -27.79
N ALA A 499 -28.07 -3.36 -28.10
CA ALA A 499 -27.07 -3.84 -27.15
C ALA A 499 -26.88 -2.84 -26.00
N LEU A 500 -26.71 -1.56 -26.30
CA LEU A 500 -26.58 -0.52 -25.28
C LEU A 500 -27.88 -0.35 -24.46
N ALA A 501 -29.05 -0.48 -25.09
CA ALA A 501 -30.33 -0.48 -24.38
C ALA A 501 -30.46 -1.66 -23.39
N ALA A 502 -29.96 -2.84 -23.76
CA ALA A 502 -29.96 -4.01 -22.88
C ALA A 502 -29.05 -3.81 -21.65
N LEU A 503 -27.88 -3.18 -21.83
CA LEU A 503 -27.01 -2.83 -20.71
C LEU A 503 -27.69 -1.80 -19.79
N LEU A 504 -28.24 -0.73 -20.36
CA LEU A 504 -28.98 0.31 -19.60
C LEU A 504 -30.22 -0.23 -18.89
N ALA A 505 -30.80 -1.36 -19.29
CA ALA A 505 -31.90 -1.95 -18.52
C ALA A 505 -31.49 -2.39 -17.10
N THR A 506 -30.19 -2.54 -16.85
CA THR A 506 -29.64 -2.99 -15.56
C THR A 506 -28.61 -2.01 -14.97
N ALA A 507 -27.79 -1.37 -15.80
CA ALA A 507 -26.72 -0.50 -15.34
C ALA A 507 -27.20 0.91 -14.97
N ASP A 508 -26.53 1.55 -14.02
CA ASP A 508 -26.68 2.99 -13.78
C ASP A 508 -25.80 3.79 -14.73
N ILE A 509 -24.65 3.23 -15.14
CA ILE A 509 -23.76 3.78 -16.16
C ILE A 509 -23.26 2.66 -17.09
N VAL A 510 -23.37 2.91 -18.40
CA VAL A 510 -22.70 2.10 -19.42
C VAL A 510 -21.41 2.79 -19.82
N ARG A 511 -20.29 2.08 -19.68
CA ARG A 511 -18.95 2.58 -20.00
C ARG A 511 -18.45 1.96 -21.28
N ILE A 512 -18.01 2.81 -22.20
CA ILE A 512 -17.40 2.44 -23.48
C ILE A 512 -15.97 2.95 -23.42
N ASP A 513 -15.04 2.06 -23.04
CA ASP A 513 -13.63 2.36 -23.17
C ASP A 513 -13.23 2.20 -24.63
N LEU A 514 -12.41 3.13 -25.14
CA LEU A 514 -11.92 3.17 -26.50
C LEU A 514 -10.42 2.95 -26.46
N THR A 515 -9.96 1.82 -27.01
CA THR A 515 -8.56 1.40 -26.96
C THR A 515 -7.99 1.17 -28.35
N ILE A 516 -6.76 1.66 -28.60
CA ILE A 516 -6.03 1.42 -29.84
C ILE A 516 -5.95 -0.09 -30.13
N GLY A 517 -6.36 -0.49 -31.33
CA GLY A 517 -6.34 -1.89 -31.79
C GLY A 517 -7.71 -2.56 -31.85
N TYR A 518 -8.75 -1.97 -31.25
CA TYR A 518 -10.14 -2.39 -31.42
C TYR A 518 -10.85 -1.44 -32.38
N PHE A 519 -11.37 -1.98 -33.49
CA PHE A 519 -12.04 -1.18 -34.50
C PHE A 519 -13.53 -1.00 -34.16
N VAL A 520 -13.89 0.23 -33.81
CA VAL A 520 -15.26 0.73 -33.65
C VAL A 520 -15.54 1.74 -34.76
N GLU A 521 -16.52 1.50 -35.64
CA GLU A 521 -16.90 2.43 -36.72
C GLU A 521 -17.93 3.46 -36.23
N SER A 522 -18.95 3.00 -35.51
CA SER A 522 -20.04 3.82 -35.00
C SER A 522 -20.53 3.32 -33.64
N ILE A 523 -21.12 4.24 -32.88
CA ILE A 523 -21.77 3.98 -31.59
C ILE A 523 -23.22 4.45 -31.70
N HIS A 524 -24.19 3.59 -31.40
CA HIS A 524 -25.61 3.91 -31.53
C HIS A 524 -26.28 3.97 -30.16
N VAL A 525 -26.40 5.16 -29.60
CA VAL A 525 -27.02 5.40 -28.30
C VAL A 525 -28.55 5.30 -28.41
N PRO A 526 -29.24 4.49 -27.58
CA PRO A 526 -30.69 4.38 -27.57
C PRO A 526 -31.36 5.69 -27.19
N ALA A 527 -32.59 5.89 -27.64
CA ALA A 527 -33.35 7.10 -27.30
C ALA A 527 -33.47 7.25 -25.78
N ALA A 528 -33.29 8.48 -25.29
CA ALA A 528 -33.62 8.82 -23.91
C ALA A 528 -35.13 8.63 -23.69
N SER A 529 -35.48 8.05 -22.55
CA SER A 529 -36.86 7.72 -22.21
C SER A 529 -37.04 7.69 -20.70
N ALA A 530 -38.29 7.71 -20.23
CA ALA A 530 -38.58 7.58 -18.81
C ALA A 530 -37.93 6.33 -18.16
N ALA A 531 -37.67 5.27 -18.94
CA ALA A 531 -37.05 4.03 -18.45
C ALA A 531 -35.55 4.17 -18.14
N ASN A 532 -34.84 5.06 -18.84
CA ASN A 532 -33.40 5.28 -18.65
C ASN A 532 -33.06 6.62 -18.00
N ARG A 533 -34.06 7.29 -17.41
CA ARG A 533 -33.87 8.54 -16.69
C ARG A 533 -32.82 8.38 -15.59
N THR A 534 -31.92 9.35 -15.45
CA THR A 534 -30.77 9.40 -14.53
C THR A 534 -29.63 8.43 -14.84
N GLN A 535 -29.77 7.54 -15.84
CA GLN A 535 -28.67 6.68 -16.25
C GLN A 535 -27.67 7.42 -17.13
N ALA A 536 -26.44 6.92 -17.16
CA ALA A 536 -25.35 7.53 -17.89
C ALA A 536 -24.78 6.63 -18.99
N ILE A 537 -24.23 7.26 -20.02
CA ILE A 537 -23.31 6.63 -20.97
C ILE A 537 -22.00 7.42 -20.92
N SER A 538 -20.91 6.73 -20.62
CA SER A 538 -19.56 7.29 -20.63
C SER A 538 -18.77 6.67 -21.78
N ILE A 539 -18.09 7.52 -22.55
CA ILE A 539 -17.20 7.14 -23.65
C ILE A 539 -15.83 7.74 -23.34
N GLU A 540 -14.85 6.89 -23.09
CA GLU A 540 -13.52 7.30 -22.64
C GLU A 540 -12.43 6.66 -23.49
N GLY A 541 -11.39 7.42 -23.88
CA GLY A 541 -10.19 6.87 -24.48
C GLY A 541 -9.88 7.41 -25.87
N SER A 542 -9.14 6.61 -26.66
CA SER A 542 -8.48 7.04 -27.91
C SER A 542 -8.23 5.82 -28.81
N VAL A 543 -8.55 5.95 -30.10
CA VAL A 543 -8.49 4.86 -31.11
C VAL A 543 -7.70 5.20 -32.37
N GLY A 544 -7.31 6.46 -32.56
CA GLY A 544 -6.48 7.00 -33.64
C GLY A 544 -7.26 7.56 -34.84
N TYR A 545 -8.59 7.51 -34.81
CA TYR A 545 -9.44 7.81 -35.96
C TYR A 545 -10.86 8.27 -35.51
N PRO A 546 -11.62 8.97 -36.39
CA PRO A 546 -12.96 9.45 -36.03
C PRO A 546 -13.99 8.32 -35.93
N ILE A 547 -14.92 8.44 -34.99
CA ILE A 547 -16.07 7.51 -34.79
C ILE A 547 -17.37 8.28 -34.99
N ASP A 548 -18.36 7.66 -35.64
CA ASP A 548 -19.72 8.21 -35.75
C ASP A 548 -20.55 7.87 -34.50
N LEU A 549 -20.82 8.86 -33.64
CA LEU A 549 -21.70 8.75 -32.49
C LEU A 549 -23.13 9.16 -32.88
N HIS A 550 -24.06 8.20 -32.90
CA HIS A 550 -25.48 8.45 -33.09
C HIS A 550 -26.16 8.63 -31.74
N ILE A 551 -26.61 9.84 -31.42
CA ILE A 551 -27.24 10.19 -30.14
C ILE A 551 -28.26 11.32 -30.33
N ASN A 552 -29.36 11.31 -29.57
CA ASN A 552 -30.44 12.32 -29.65
C ASN A 552 -31.00 12.53 -31.07
N GLY A 553 -31.00 11.50 -31.92
CA GLY A 553 -31.44 11.57 -33.32
C GLY A 553 -30.47 12.32 -34.25
N GLN A 554 -29.24 12.56 -33.81
CA GLN A 554 -28.17 13.20 -34.58
C GLN A 554 -26.98 12.24 -34.73
N THR A 555 -26.12 12.51 -35.72
CA THR A 555 -24.80 11.88 -35.84
C THR A 555 -23.75 12.94 -35.54
N ILE A 556 -22.89 12.65 -34.57
CA ILE A 556 -21.77 13.49 -34.15
C ILE A 556 -20.49 12.71 -34.46
N VAL A 557 -19.55 13.33 -35.17
CA VAL A 557 -18.23 12.74 -35.37
C VAL A 557 -17.40 13.04 -34.13
N ILE A 558 -17.00 12.01 -33.39
CA ILE A 558 -16.12 12.16 -32.22
C ILE A 558 -14.68 11.80 -32.62
N SER A 559 -13.73 12.64 -32.22
CA SER A 559 -12.30 12.49 -32.48
C SER A 559 -11.49 12.77 -31.22
N GLU A 560 -10.26 12.28 -31.20
CA GLU A 560 -9.44 12.08 -30.00
C GLU A 560 -8.99 13.33 -29.23
N PRO A 561 -8.65 13.17 -27.93
CA PRO A 561 -9.08 12.11 -27.00
C PRO A 561 -10.55 12.30 -26.59
N VAL A 562 -11.28 11.20 -26.37
CA VAL A 562 -12.71 11.25 -26.06
C VAL A 562 -12.91 11.15 -24.55
N HIS A 563 -13.55 12.18 -23.99
CA HIS A 563 -14.01 12.22 -22.59
C HIS A 563 -15.45 12.73 -22.56
N LEU A 564 -16.38 11.87 -22.99
CA LEU A 564 -17.79 12.21 -23.07
C LEU A 564 -18.57 11.44 -22.01
N CYS A 565 -19.47 12.14 -21.33
CA CYS A 565 -20.44 11.51 -20.46
C CYS A 565 -21.78 12.20 -20.61
N PHE A 566 -22.80 11.40 -20.89
CA PHE A 566 -24.17 11.85 -21.08
C PHE A 566 -25.07 11.26 -20.00
N VAL A 567 -25.96 12.07 -19.43
CA VAL A 567 -27.00 11.60 -18.50
C VAL A 567 -28.38 11.85 -19.09
N SER A 568 -29.22 10.81 -19.09
CA SER A 568 -30.59 10.91 -19.60
C SER A 568 -31.50 11.66 -18.61
N ASP A 569 -32.23 12.67 -19.08
CA ASP A 569 -33.30 13.32 -18.31
C ASP A 569 -34.68 12.66 -18.50
N GLY A 570 -34.74 11.60 -19.31
CA GLY A 570 -35.97 10.91 -19.70
C GLY A 570 -36.55 11.33 -21.05
N GLU A 571 -36.01 12.36 -21.68
CA GLU A 571 -36.40 12.86 -23.01
C GLU A 571 -35.19 13.05 -23.93
N ARG A 572 -34.04 13.44 -23.37
CA ARG A 572 -32.76 13.63 -24.05
C ARG A 572 -31.58 13.13 -23.21
N TRP A 573 -30.50 12.80 -23.90
CA TRP A 573 -29.18 12.60 -23.31
C TRP A 573 -28.47 13.95 -23.19
N ASN A 574 -28.19 14.37 -21.96
CA ASN A 574 -27.53 15.65 -21.67
C ASN A 574 -26.03 15.43 -21.46
N GLU A 575 -25.21 16.08 -22.27
CA GLU A 575 -23.75 16.11 -22.13
C GLU A 575 -23.33 17.03 -20.97
N GLY A 576 -22.04 17.03 -20.64
CA GLY A 576 -21.44 17.96 -19.69
C GLY A 576 -21.23 17.37 -18.30
N TYR A 577 -21.19 16.04 -18.19
CA TYR A 577 -20.89 15.32 -16.95
C TYR A 577 -19.45 14.83 -16.91
N VAL A 578 -18.89 14.74 -15.71
CA VAL A 578 -17.63 14.00 -15.45
C VAL A 578 -17.94 12.82 -14.52
N PRO A 579 -17.72 11.57 -14.95
CA PRO A 579 -17.90 10.42 -14.07
C PRO A 579 -16.81 10.41 -12.99
N LEU A 580 -17.20 10.20 -11.74
CA LEU A 580 -16.29 10.00 -10.62
C LEU A 580 -16.37 8.54 -10.19
N TYR A 581 -15.29 7.80 -10.43
CA TYR A 581 -15.24 6.37 -10.13
C TYR A 581 -14.76 6.10 -8.70
N ASP A 582 -15.05 4.90 -8.19
CA ASP A 582 -14.64 4.43 -6.86
C ASP A 582 -13.12 4.23 -6.74
N TRP A 583 -12.43 3.99 -7.85
CA TRP A 583 -10.97 3.81 -7.90
C TRP A 583 -10.18 5.12 -7.99
N MET A 584 -10.82 6.26 -8.18
CA MET A 584 -10.13 7.56 -8.27
C MET A 584 -9.64 7.97 -6.88
N ALA A 585 -8.34 8.27 -6.75
CA ALA A 585 -7.81 8.88 -5.53
C ALA A 585 -8.38 10.31 -5.37
N ARG A 586 -8.93 10.61 -4.19
CA ARG A 586 -9.63 11.87 -3.91
C ARG A 586 -9.00 12.58 -2.71
N ALA A 587 -8.71 13.87 -2.87
CA ALA A 587 -8.30 14.74 -1.78
C ALA A 587 -9.21 15.96 -1.66
N ARG A 588 -9.36 16.47 -0.44
CA ARG A 588 -10.00 17.77 -0.19
C ARG A 588 -8.91 18.82 0.03
N ALA A 589 -8.92 19.87 -0.79
CA ALA A 589 -8.09 21.05 -0.57
C ALA A 589 -8.61 21.82 0.65
N ARG A 590 -7.67 22.28 1.48
CA ARG A 590 -7.95 23.13 2.65
C ARG A 590 -7.39 24.52 2.44
N ASN A 591 -7.80 25.48 3.26
CA ASN A 591 -7.45 26.91 3.16
C ASN A 591 -5.96 27.24 3.40
N ALA A 592 -5.06 26.26 3.39
CA ALA A 592 -3.63 26.48 3.30
C ALA A 592 -3.28 27.17 1.97
N SER A 593 -3.42 28.50 1.90
CA SER A 593 -3.06 29.37 0.76
C SER A 593 -3.26 28.67 -0.59
N MET A 594 -4.51 28.53 -1.08
CA MET A 594 -4.89 27.77 -2.29
C MET A 594 -4.22 28.29 -3.58
N ASN A 595 -2.91 28.13 -3.67
CA ASN A 595 -2.03 28.58 -4.71
C ASN A 595 -1.64 27.41 -5.63
N GLU A 596 -1.02 27.73 -6.76
CA GLU A 596 -0.63 26.76 -7.78
C GLU A 596 0.28 25.65 -7.23
N THR A 597 1.22 25.98 -6.34
CA THR A 597 2.16 25.01 -5.75
C THR A 597 1.44 23.98 -4.88
N TYR A 598 0.58 24.44 -3.96
CA TYR A 598 -0.18 23.57 -3.07
C TYR A 598 -1.13 22.65 -3.86
N MET A 599 -1.87 23.23 -4.80
CA MET A 599 -2.76 22.48 -5.67
C MET A 599 -2.00 21.49 -6.56
N GLY A 600 -0.80 21.86 -7.04
CA GLY A 600 0.06 20.99 -7.84
C GLY A 600 0.45 19.71 -7.09
N VAL A 601 0.87 19.84 -5.84
CA VAL A 601 1.20 18.68 -4.98
C VAL A 601 -0.02 17.77 -4.77
N LEU A 602 -1.21 18.34 -4.56
CA LEU A 602 -2.43 17.53 -4.43
C LEU A 602 -2.72 16.73 -5.71
N PHE A 603 -2.56 17.33 -6.89
CA PHE A 603 -2.79 16.65 -8.17
C PHE A 603 -1.71 15.61 -8.51
N GLU A 604 -0.48 15.74 -8.02
CA GLU A 604 0.53 14.68 -8.21
C GLU A 604 0.06 13.35 -7.59
N GLN A 605 -0.66 13.43 -6.46
CA GLN A 605 -1.06 12.25 -5.68
C GLN A 605 -2.52 11.83 -5.87
N ASN A 606 -3.39 12.71 -6.40
CA ASN A 606 -4.82 12.47 -6.47
C ASN A 606 -5.38 12.71 -7.88
N ASN A 607 -6.35 11.88 -8.29
CA ASN A 607 -7.11 12.08 -9.52
C ASN A 607 -8.09 13.24 -9.38
N LEU A 608 -8.74 13.35 -8.21
CA LEU A 608 -9.75 14.37 -7.92
C LEU A 608 -9.33 15.22 -6.72
N VAL A 609 -9.40 16.55 -6.89
CA VAL A 609 -9.28 17.51 -5.79
C VAL A 609 -10.60 18.24 -5.61
N GLU A 610 -11.18 18.13 -4.42
CA GLU A 610 -12.41 18.82 -4.02
C GLU A 610 -12.07 20.08 -3.22
N ILE A 611 -12.70 21.20 -3.57
CA ILE A 611 -12.54 22.49 -2.89
C ILE A 611 -13.89 22.92 -2.35
N HIS A 612 -14.03 22.94 -1.03
CA HIS A 612 -15.27 23.34 -0.36
C HIS A 612 -15.04 24.65 0.38
N ILE A 613 -15.51 25.75 -0.20
CA ILE A 613 -15.33 27.10 0.34
C ILE A 613 -16.55 27.42 1.20
N THR A 614 -16.39 27.32 2.52
CA THR A 614 -17.44 27.62 3.51
C THR A 614 -17.08 28.86 4.32
N ASP A 615 -18.03 29.42 5.07
CA ASP A 615 -17.75 30.56 5.95
C ASP A 615 -16.63 30.26 6.97
N GLU A 616 -16.54 29.02 7.44
CA GLU A 616 -15.49 28.57 8.38
C GLU A 616 -14.13 28.30 7.73
N ASP A 617 -14.08 28.15 6.40
CA ASP A 617 -12.90 27.73 5.63
C ASP A 617 -12.76 28.58 4.35
N TRP A 618 -12.99 29.89 4.50
CA TRP A 618 -13.03 30.81 3.36
C TRP A 618 -11.64 31.22 2.90
N VAL A 619 -11.45 31.25 1.58
CA VAL A 619 -10.25 31.74 0.91
C VAL A 619 -10.60 32.85 -0.09
N ALA A 620 -9.75 33.87 -0.18
CA ALA A 620 -9.94 34.99 -1.11
C ALA A 620 -9.67 34.60 -2.58
N ASP A 621 -8.65 33.77 -2.80
CA ASP A 621 -8.17 33.39 -4.13
C ASP A 621 -7.89 31.89 -4.18
N VAL A 622 -8.29 31.25 -5.27
CA VAL A 622 -7.99 29.85 -5.61
C VAL A 622 -7.26 29.85 -6.94
N ALA A 623 -6.04 29.33 -6.99
CA ALA A 623 -5.28 29.18 -8.22
C ALA A 623 -5.10 27.70 -8.57
N VAL A 624 -5.71 27.30 -9.69
CA VAL A 624 -5.60 25.94 -10.23
C VAL A 624 -4.45 25.91 -11.26
N PRO A 625 -3.40 25.10 -11.02
CA PRO A 625 -2.20 25.10 -11.84
C PRO A 625 -2.45 24.48 -13.22
N GLN A 626 -1.62 24.84 -14.20
CA GLN A 626 -1.46 24.00 -15.39
C GLN A 626 -0.67 22.74 -15.03
N LEU A 627 -1.11 21.59 -15.52
CA LEU A 627 -0.49 20.32 -15.18
C LEU A 627 0.36 19.82 -16.34
N SER A 628 1.68 19.69 -16.14
CA SER A 628 2.54 19.04 -17.11
C SER A 628 2.60 17.54 -16.81
N PHE A 629 2.39 16.69 -17.80
CA PHE A 629 2.56 15.21 -17.70
C PHE A 629 1.57 14.44 -16.81
N LEU A 630 0.54 15.08 -16.26
CA LEU A 630 -0.54 14.39 -15.55
C LEU A 630 -1.74 14.17 -16.48
N TRP A 631 -2.32 12.99 -16.39
CA TRP A 631 -3.55 12.63 -17.10
C TRP A 631 -4.73 12.59 -16.16
N ASP A 632 -5.92 12.86 -16.70
CA ASP A 632 -7.20 12.62 -16.04
C ASP A 632 -7.32 13.20 -14.62
N ARG A 633 -7.00 14.50 -14.49
CA ARG A 633 -7.19 15.25 -13.24
C ARG A 633 -8.50 15.98 -13.25
N ILE A 634 -9.19 16.00 -12.11
CA ILE A 634 -10.49 16.62 -11.94
C ILE A 634 -10.41 17.56 -10.74
N VAL A 635 -11.01 18.74 -10.87
CA VAL A 635 -11.24 19.65 -9.74
C VAL A 635 -12.71 19.98 -9.64
N VAL A 636 -13.28 19.80 -8.45
CA VAL A 636 -14.66 20.15 -8.12
C VAL A 636 -14.62 21.23 -7.06
N ILE A 637 -15.27 22.35 -7.34
CA ILE A 637 -15.28 23.53 -6.47
C ILE A 637 -16.72 23.81 -6.07
N ASN A 638 -16.99 23.78 -4.76
CA ASN A 638 -18.29 24.09 -4.17
C ASN A 638 -18.13 25.32 -3.28
N HIS A 639 -18.88 26.39 -3.56
CA HIS A 639 -18.80 27.66 -2.84
C HIS A 639 -20.09 27.92 -2.05
N ASP A 640 -19.98 28.02 -0.73
CA ASP A 640 -21.09 28.32 0.20
C ASP A 640 -20.73 29.42 1.22
N ALA A 641 -19.68 30.19 0.98
CA ALA A 641 -19.29 31.30 1.85
C ALA A 641 -20.02 32.61 1.49
N GLU A 642 -20.20 33.52 2.45
CA GLU A 642 -20.79 34.85 2.24
C GLU A 642 -19.94 35.69 1.28
N ASN A 643 -18.62 35.64 1.45
CA ASN A 643 -17.68 36.41 0.64
C ASN A 643 -17.33 35.66 -0.65
N SER A 644 -17.35 36.36 -1.79
CA SER A 644 -16.90 35.81 -3.06
C SER A 644 -15.41 35.46 -3.04
N THR A 645 -15.02 34.47 -3.83
CA THR A 645 -13.64 34.03 -4.03
C THR A 645 -13.23 34.24 -5.49
N THR A 646 -12.00 34.63 -5.76
CA THR A 646 -11.46 34.70 -7.12
C THR A 646 -10.88 33.35 -7.52
N LEU A 647 -11.41 32.72 -8.58
CA LEU A 647 -10.85 31.53 -9.19
C LEU A 647 -9.93 31.91 -10.34
N ALA A 648 -8.64 31.61 -10.22
CA ALA A 648 -7.65 31.67 -11.27
C ALA A 648 -7.45 30.28 -11.90
N ILE A 649 -7.77 30.14 -13.19
CA ILE A 649 -7.66 28.88 -13.95
C ILE A 649 -7.46 29.20 -15.44
N ASN A 650 -6.61 28.42 -16.13
CA ASN A 650 -6.26 28.66 -17.55
C ASN A 650 -5.76 30.09 -17.84
N GLY A 651 -5.05 30.71 -16.89
CA GLY A 651 -4.59 32.11 -17.01
C GLY A 651 -5.73 33.16 -16.98
N GLN A 652 -6.95 32.76 -16.66
CA GLN A 652 -8.10 33.64 -16.47
C GLN A 652 -8.47 33.73 -15.00
N SER A 653 -9.05 34.86 -14.58
CA SER A 653 -9.58 35.05 -13.23
C SER A 653 -11.07 35.35 -13.29
N MET A 654 -11.86 34.65 -12.49
CA MET A 654 -13.32 34.81 -12.42
C MET A 654 -13.81 34.78 -10.97
N PRO A 655 -14.80 35.60 -10.59
CA PRO A 655 -15.40 35.50 -9.27
C PRO A 655 -16.31 34.27 -9.19
N ILE A 656 -16.23 33.54 -8.09
CA ILE A 656 -17.20 32.53 -7.66
C ILE A 656 -17.84 32.95 -6.34
N SER A 657 -19.14 32.69 -6.20
CA SER A 657 -19.98 33.18 -5.11
C SER A 657 -20.86 32.07 -4.54
N ARG A 658 -21.45 32.32 -3.37
CA ARG A 658 -22.35 31.40 -2.65
C ARG A 658 -23.34 30.69 -3.58
N GLY A 659 -23.43 29.38 -3.43
CA GLY A 659 -24.30 28.48 -4.17
C GLY A 659 -23.75 28.04 -5.54
N GLN A 660 -22.60 28.54 -5.97
CA GLN A 660 -21.98 28.11 -7.23
C GLN A 660 -21.15 26.83 -7.03
N SER A 661 -21.27 25.94 -8.01
CA SER A 661 -20.39 24.78 -8.16
C SER A 661 -19.73 24.82 -9.54
N LYS A 662 -18.47 24.41 -9.61
CA LYS A 662 -17.67 24.35 -10.84
C LYS A 662 -16.96 23.00 -10.91
N VAL A 663 -16.97 22.40 -12.10
CA VAL A 663 -16.31 21.12 -12.36
C VAL A 663 -15.36 21.32 -13.52
N PHE A 664 -14.09 20.96 -13.36
CA PHE A 664 -13.13 20.98 -14.46
C PHE A 664 -12.38 19.65 -14.56
N ARG A 665 -12.09 19.24 -15.79
CA ARG A 665 -11.21 18.10 -16.09
C ARG A 665 -10.02 18.57 -16.92
N TRP A 666 -8.83 18.09 -16.58
CA TRP A 666 -7.60 18.41 -17.30
C TRP A 666 -7.59 17.71 -18.66
N SER A 667 -7.47 18.49 -19.74
CA SER A 667 -7.26 17.98 -21.08
C SER A 667 -5.77 18.05 -21.43
N PHE A 668 -5.15 16.89 -21.59
CA PHE A 668 -3.75 16.79 -21.99
C PHE A 668 -3.51 17.27 -23.43
N SER A 669 -4.47 17.03 -24.35
CA SER A 669 -4.34 17.47 -25.75
C SER A 669 -4.42 18.97 -25.91
N ASP A 670 -5.28 19.61 -25.12
CA ASP A 670 -5.52 21.05 -25.18
C ASP A 670 -4.63 21.84 -24.19
N GLU A 671 -3.88 21.14 -23.34
CA GLU A 671 -3.06 21.69 -22.24
C GLU A 671 -3.83 22.70 -21.37
N ARG A 672 -5.10 22.40 -21.09
CA ARG A 672 -6.00 23.28 -20.33
C ARG A 672 -7.06 22.50 -19.54
N TRP A 673 -7.62 23.17 -18.54
CA TRP A 673 -8.80 22.70 -17.83
C TRP A 673 -10.07 22.97 -18.65
N VAL A 674 -10.85 21.93 -18.91
CA VAL A 674 -12.14 22.02 -19.60
C VAL A 674 -13.25 22.05 -18.54
N GLU A 675 -14.14 23.05 -18.61
CA GLU A 675 -15.28 23.17 -17.68
C GLU A 675 -16.42 22.23 -18.09
N TYR A 676 -16.99 21.54 -17.10
CA TYR A 676 -18.16 20.67 -17.20
C TYR A 676 -19.27 21.20 -16.28
N GLY A 677 -20.51 20.82 -16.58
CA GLY A 677 -21.66 21.28 -15.79
C GLY A 677 -21.85 20.51 -14.49
N HIS A 678 -21.54 19.22 -14.49
CA HIS A 678 -21.95 18.30 -13.42
C HIS A 678 -20.97 17.14 -13.24
N THR A 679 -21.11 16.43 -12.12
CA THR A 679 -20.45 15.14 -11.88
C THR A 679 -21.47 14.01 -11.87
N PHE A 680 -21.03 12.80 -12.18
CA PHE A 680 -21.78 11.56 -11.98
C PHE A 680 -20.98 10.67 -11.04
N ASP A 681 -21.27 10.72 -9.73
CA ASP A 681 -20.52 9.94 -8.75
C ASP A 681 -21.07 8.52 -8.66
N THR A 682 -20.18 7.55 -8.84
CA THR A 682 -20.50 6.11 -8.75
C THR A 682 -20.23 5.53 -7.36
N ALA A 683 -19.56 6.31 -6.50
CA ALA A 683 -19.13 5.89 -5.18
C ALA A 683 -19.82 6.71 -4.08
N ALA A 684 -19.92 6.14 -2.87
CA ALA A 684 -20.43 6.84 -1.70
C ALA A 684 -19.69 6.40 -0.43
N PRO A 685 -19.69 7.23 0.63
CA PRO A 685 -19.08 6.88 1.91
C PRO A 685 -19.66 5.59 2.51
N ARG A 686 -18.79 4.74 3.05
CA ARG A 686 -19.18 3.51 3.76
C ARG A 686 -18.46 3.39 5.09
N THR A 687 -19.22 3.27 6.18
CA THR A 687 -18.70 3.16 7.54
C THR A 687 -18.88 1.74 8.06
N PRO A 688 -17.82 1.08 8.56
CA PRO A 688 -17.93 -0.19 9.27
C PRO A 688 -18.78 -0.04 10.53
N SER A 689 -19.69 -0.98 10.79
CA SER A 689 -20.43 -1.03 12.04
C SER A 689 -19.61 -1.61 13.19
N THR A 690 -18.60 -2.42 12.88
CA THR A 690 -17.63 -2.93 13.85
C THR A 690 -16.26 -3.08 13.19
N VAL A 691 -15.22 -2.71 13.94
CA VAL A 691 -13.82 -2.75 13.50
C VAL A 691 -13.04 -3.75 14.32
N GLY A 692 -12.29 -4.63 13.67
CA GLY A 692 -11.27 -5.46 14.30
C GLY A 692 -11.80 -6.65 15.09
N VAL A 693 -12.74 -7.39 14.49
CA VAL A 693 -13.33 -8.60 15.09
C VAL A 693 -13.08 -9.83 14.20
N PRO A 694 -13.18 -11.06 14.73
CA PRO A 694 -13.16 -12.26 13.90
C PRO A 694 -14.28 -12.27 12.87
N VAL A 695 -13.94 -12.60 11.62
CA VAL A 695 -14.85 -12.58 10.47
C VAL A 695 -14.87 -13.89 9.71
N THR A 696 -16.04 -14.25 9.21
CA THR A 696 -16.22 -15.19 8.10
C THR A 696 -16.42 -14.37 6.83
N THR A 697 -15.50 -14.45 5.87
CA THR A 697 -15.60 -13.77 4.57
C THR A 697 -16.22 -14.70 3.53
N LEU A 698 -17.43 -14.40 3.09
CA LEU A 698 -18.16 -15.13 2.06
C LEU A 698 -17.77 -14.62 0.68
N ILE A 699 -17.33 -15.51 -0.21
CA ILE A 699 -16.84 -15.14 -1.53
C ILE A 699 -17.34 -16.10 -2.63
N GLY A 700 -17.47 -15.59 -3.84
CA GLY A 700 -17.93 -16.38 -4.97
C GLY A 700 -18.26 -15.56 -6.21
N PHE A 701 -18.77 -16.25 -7.22
CA PHE A 701 -19.20 -15.68 -8.49
C PHE A 701 -20.70 -15.81 -8.68
N TYR A 702 -21.29 -14.84 -9.36
CA TYR A 702 -22.69 -14.87 -9.75
C TYR A 702 -22.89 -14.12 -11.07
N ASP A 703 -23.84 -14.60 -11.86
CA ASP A 703 -24.21 -13.96 -13.12
C ASP A 703 -25.56 -13.25 -13.00
N PRO A 704 -25.61 -11.91 -13.05
CA PRO A 704 -26.88 -11.17 -13.06
C PRO A 704 -27.80 -11.56 -14.22
N GLN A 705 -27.25 -12.04 -15.34
CA GLN A 705 -28.00 -12.47 -16.52
C GLN A 705 -28.48 -13.94 -16.43
N GLY A 706 -27.96 -14.72 -15.48
CA GLY A 706 -28.34 -16.12 -15.26
C GLY A 706 -27.93 -17.09 -16.38
N THR A 707 -26.95 -16.73 -17.21
CA THR A 707 -26.44 -17.58 -18.31
C THR A 707 -25.17 -18.35 -17.94
N LEU A 708 -24.37 -17.83 -17.01
CA LEU A 708 -23.20 -18.50 -16.44
C LEU A 708 -23.52 -19.09 -15.05
N PRO A 709 -22.88 -20.20 -14.66
CA PRO A 709 -23.18 -20.88 -13.40
C PRO A 709 -22.61 -20.12 -12.19
N ALA A 710 -23.48 -19.68 -11.27
CA ALA A 710 -23.05 -19.10 -10.00
C ALA A 710 -22.32 -20.13 -9.12
N HIS A 711 -21.40 -19.67 -8.28
CA HIS A 711 -20.60 -20.51 -7.39
C HIS A 711 -20.27 -19.79 -6.09
N ILE A 712 -20.43 -20.47 -4.94
CA ILE A 712 -19.99 -19.99 -3.62
C ILE A 712 -18.82 -20.87 -3.19
N PHE A 713 -17.65 -20.25 -2.97
CA PHE A 713 -16.49 -20.98 -2.45
C PHE A 713 -16.64 -21.25 -0.95
N PRO A 714 -15.93 -22.25 -0.40
CA PRO A 714 -15.74 -22.35 1.04
C PRO A 714 -15.33 -20.99 1.63
N ALA A 715 -15.99 -20.60 2.72
CA ALA A 715 -15.77 -19.31 3.34
C ALA A 715 -14.33 -19.18 3.85
N LEU A 716 -13.82 -17.95 3.87
CA LEU A 716 -12.55 -17.63 4.50
C LEU A 716 -12.81 -17.26 5.96
N HIS A 717 -11.92 -17.65 6.86
CA HIS A 717 -12.05 -17.34 8.29
C HIS A 717 -10.83 -16.53 8.74
N GLY A 718 -11.05 -15.31 9.22
CA GLY A 718 -10.00 -14.39 9.64
C GLY A 718 -10.17 -13.93 11.09
N ALA A 719 -9.06 -13.67 11.79
CA ALA A 719 -9.09 -13.24 13.18
C ALA A 719 -9.48 -11.76 13.38
N TYR A 720 -9.27 -10.94 12.35
CA TYR A 720 -9.43 -9.50 12.40
C TYR A 720 -9.95 -8.93 11.07
N GLY A 721 -11.19 -8.48 11.07
CA GLY A 721 -11.82 -7.83 9.92
C GLY A 721 -12.89 -6.84 10.36
N MET A 722 -13.56 -6.27 9.37
CA MET A 722 -14.56 -5.22 9.56
C MET A 722 -15.93 -5.75 9.17
N LEU A 723 -16.93 -5.42 9.98
CA LEU A 723 -18.32 -5.76 9.72
C LEU A 723 -19.07 -4.53 9.21
N HIS A 724 -20.02 -4.80 8.32
CA HIS A 724 -20.91 -3.81 7.76
C HIS A 724 -22.35 -4.32 7.87
N GLU A 725 -23.28 -3.40 8.08
CA GLU A 725 -24.69 -3.76 8.14
C GLU A 725 -25.18 -4.30 6.78
N ALA A 726 -26.02 -5.32 6.84
CA ALA A 726 -26.73 -5.83 5.68
C ALA A 726 -27.68 -4.75 5.13
N ASP A 727 -27.84 -4.70 3.81
CA ASP A 727 -28.70 -3.69 3.16
C ASP A 727 -30.18 -3.91 3.47
N GLY A 728 -30.57 -5.15 3.75
CA GLY A 728 -31.95 -5.51 4.10
C GLY A 728 -32.94 -5.48 2.92
N ASP A 729 -32.46 -5.16 1.71
CA ASP A 729 -33.29 -5.08 0.51
C ASP A 729 -33.61 -6.47 -0.05
N VAL A 730 -34.71 -7.05 0.43
CA VAL A 730 -35.24 -8.34 -0.06
C VAL A 730 -35.76 -8.26 -1.51
N SER A 731 -35.98 -7.05 -2.04
CA SER A 731 -36.48 -6.82 -3.39
C SER A 731 -35.36 -6.72 -4.44
N ALA A 732 -34.10 -6.64 -4.00
CA ALA A 732 -32.94 -6.57 -4.87
C ALA A 732 -32.91 -7.76 -5.85
N THR A 733 -32.69 -7.44 -7.14
CA THR A 733 -32.62 -8.40 -8.25
C THR A 733 -31.53 -9.44 -8.02
N CYS A 734 -30.35 -8.98 -7.59
CA CYS A 734 -29.22 -9.82 -7.22
C CYS A 734 -28.89 -9.56 -5.75
N ARG A 735 -28.80 -10.63 -4.95
CA ARG A 735 -28.43 -10.53 -3.52
C ARG A 735 -27.76 -11.80 -3.02
N LEU A 736 -26.85 -11.62 -2.07
CA LEU A 736 -26.37 -12.69 -1.20
C LEU A 736 -27.25 -12.71 0.05
N VAL A 737 -27.72 -13.90 0.42
CA VAL A 737 -28.50 -14.10 1.64
C VAL A 737 -27.72 -15.01 2.58
N VAL A 738 -27.61 -14.58 3.84
CA VAL A 738 -27.03 -15.37 4.92
C VAL A 738 -28.14 -15.73 5.88
N ASP A 739 -28.48 -17.02 5.93
CA ASP A 739 -29.47 -17.57 6.85
C ASP A 739 -28.79 -18.16 8.08
N GLY A 740 -29.33 -17.87 9.25
CA GLY A 740 -28.78 -18.27 10.54
C GLY A 740 -29.73 -17.99 11.71
N PRO A 741 -29.30 -18.23 12.96
CA PRO A 741 -30.19 -18.15 14.13
C PRO A 741 -30.81 -16.77 14.42
N GLY A 742 -30.26 -15.71 13.83
CA GLY A 742 -30.79 -14.34 13.91
C GLY A 742 -31.80 -13.98 12.80
N GLY A 743 -32.12 -14.91 11.90
CA GLY A 743 -32.89 -14.67 10.69
C GLY A 743 -32.00 -14.38 9.47
N GLU A 744 -32.64 -14.13 8.33
CA GLU A 744 -31.97 -13.83 7.07
C GLU A 744 -31.36 -12.43 7.06
N GLN A 745 -30.09 -12.34 6.65
CA GLN A 745 -29.42 -11.09 6.30
C GLN A 745 -29.29 -10.99 4.78
N HIS A 746 -29.60 -9.82 4.22
CA HIS A 746 -29.62 -9.60 2.78
C HIS A 746 -28.61 -8.53 2.38
N PHE A 747 -27.63 -8.94 1.57
CA PHE A 747 -26.59 -8.09 1.01
C PHE A 747 -26.87 -7.87 -0.47
N ARG A 748 -27.05 -6.61 -0.86
CA ARG A 748 -27.29 -6.23 -2.25
C ARG A 748 -26.05 -6.52 -3.08
N LEU A 749 -26.24 -7.12 -4.26
CA LEU A 749 -25.21 -7.31 -5.27
C LEU A 749 -25.57 -6.50 -6.53
N PHE A 750 -24.59 -6.21 -7.39
CA PHE A 750 -24.84 -5.53 -8.67
C PHE A 750 -25.75 -6.37 -9.58
N ARG A 751 -26.73 -5.72 -10.21
CA ARG A 751 -27.73 -6.32 -11.10
C ARG A 751 -27.28 -6.35 -12.57
N SER A 752 -26.12 -5.79 -12.87
CA SER A 752 -25.52 -5.72 -14.20
C SER A 752 -24.18 -6.44 -14.17
N ARG A 753 -23.81 -7.13 -15.24
CA ARG A 753 -22.42 -7.58 -15.38
C ARG A 753 -21.52 -6.36 -15.49
N GLY A 754 -20.41 -6.40 -14.75
CA GLY A 754 -19.33 -5.43 -14.91
C GLY A 754 -18.70 -5.58 -16.29
N TYR A 755 -17.99 -6.68 -16.53
CA TYR A 755 -17.38 -6.98 -17.83
C TYR A 755 -18.26 -7.88 -18.70
N PRO A 756 -18.19 -7.74 -20.04
CA PRO A 756 -18.84 -8.68 -20.94
C PRO A 756 -18.22 -10.08 -20.78
N HIS A 757 -19.04 -11.11 -20.98
CA HIS A 757 -18.65 -12.53 -20.94
C HIS A 757 -18.16 -13.10 -19.59
N GLU A 758 -18.19 -12.32 -18.52
CA GLU A 758 -17.77 -12.76 -17.19
C GLU A 758 -18.86 -12.56 -16.13
N MET A 759 -18.83 -13.41 -15.11
CA MET A 759 -19.62 -13.25 -13.89
C MET A 759 -19.11 -12.07 -13.06
N ASN A 760 -19.98 -11.51 -12.23
CA ASN A 760 -19.53 -10.68 -11.14
C ASN A 760 -19.05 -11.57 -9.98
N LYS A 761 -18.27 -10.99 -9.07
CA LYS A 761 -17.95 -11.61 -7.78
C LYS A 761 -18.63 -10.89 -6.63
N PHE A 762 -18.85 -11.63 -5.56
CA PHE A 762 -19.34 -11.09 -4.28
C PHE A 762 -18.31 -11.36 -3.17
N HIS A 763 -18.30 -10.47 -2.18
CA HIS A 763 -17.40 -10.54 -1.04
C HIS A 763 -18.03 -9.82 0.16
N VAL A 764 -18.33 -10.57 1.22
CA VAL A 764 -19.07 -10.06 2.39
C VAL A 764 -18.48 -10.63 3.66
N ASN A 765 -18.14 -9.77 4.62
CA ASN A 765 -17.80 -10.18 5.97
C ASN A 765 -19.06 -10.33 6.82
N ILE A 766 -19.18 -11.47 7.49
CA ILE A 766 -20.12 -11.69 8.59
C ILE A 766 -19.34 -12.04 9.86
N PRO A 767 -19.92 -11.86 11.07
CA PRO A 767 -19.23 -12.23 12.31
C PRO A 767 -18.85 -13.71 12.32
N GLU A 768 -17.68 -14.08 12.82
CA GLU A 768 -17.34 -15.50 13.02
C GLU A 768 -18.32 -16.15 14.01
N SER A 769 -18.76 -17.39 13.73
CA SER A 769 -19.72 -18.09 14.58
C SER A 769 -19.63 -19.60 14.40
N THR A 770 -19.78 -20.32 15.51
CA THR A 770 -19.91 -21.78 15.53
C THR A 770 -21.34 -22.25 15.23
N GLN A 771 -22.29 -21.32 15.09
CA GLN A 771 -23.68 -21.66 14.78
C GLN A 771 -23.81 -22.04 13.31
N ALA A 772 -24.68 -23.02 13.04
CA ALA A 772 -25.00 -23.42 11.67
C ALA A 772 -25.60 -22.23 10.93
N ARG A 773 -24.99 -21.89 9.80
CA ARG A 773 -25.44 -20.85 8.87
C ARG A 773 -25.37 -21.39 7.45
N SER A 774 -26.15 -20.80 6.56
CA SER A 774 -26.03 -21.06 5.12
C SER A 774 -25.99 -19.75 4.35
N ALA A 775 -25.29 -19.76 3.23
CA ALA A 775 -25.29 -18.66 2.28
C ALA A 775 -25.96 -19.14 1.00
N TYR A 776 -26.77 -18.28 0.38
CA TYR A 776 -27.27 -18.52 -0.97
C TYR A 776 -27.36 -17.23 -1.77
N VAL A 777 -27.12 -17.35 -3.07
CA VAL A 777 -27.21 -16.24 -4.01
C VAL A 777 -28.57 -16.32 -4.70
N VAL A 778 -29.28 -15.20 -4.72
CA VAL A 778 -30.55 -15.03 -5.44
C VAL A 778 -30.32 -14.09 -6.63
N VAL A 779 -30.73 -14.54 -7.82
CA VAL A 779 -30.75 -13.74 -9.05
C VAL A 779 -32.15 -13.83 -9.66
N ASN A 780 -32.77 -12.68 -9.94
CA ASN A 780 -34.13 -12.59 -10.49
C ASN A 780 -35.17 -13.41 -9.68
N GLY A 781 -35.00 -13.47 -8.35
CA GLY A 781 -35.88 -14.21 -7.44
C GLY A 781 -35.62 -15.72 -7.35
N ALA A 782 -34.70 -16.28 -8.16
CA ALA A 782 -34.31 -17.68 -8.10
C ALA A 782 -33.02 -17.86 -7.29
N VAL A 783 -32.96 -18.89 -6.44
CA VAL A 783 -31.71 -19.32 -5.80
C VAL A 783 -30.84 -20.00 -6.84
N VAL A 784 -29.67 -19.43 -7.13
CA VAL A 784 -28.75 -19.91 -8.18
C VAL A 784 -27.52 -20.64 -7.64
N ALA A 785 -27.16 -20.40 -6.37
CA ALA A 785 -26.11 -21.12 -5.67
C ALA A 785 -26.39 -21.12 -4.17
N GLN A 786 -25.97 -22.17 -3.46
CA GLN A 786 -26.13 -22.29 -2.00
C GLN A 786 -24.98 -23.10 -1.41
N LEU A 787 -24.54 -22.70 -0.21
CA LEU A 787 -23.49 -23.38 0.54
C LEU A 787 -23.82 -23.35 2.05
N ALA A 788 -23.60 -24.47 2.74
CA ALA A 788 -23.57 -24.49 4.19
C ALA A 788 -22.23 -23.92 4.69
N ILE A 789 -22.27 -22.88 5.50
CA ILE A 789 -21.07 -22.23 6.02
C ILE A 789 -20.50 -23.12 7.12
N GLN A 790 -19.30 -23.64 6.89
CA GLN A 790 -18.57 -24.38 7.91
C GLN A 790 -17.96 -23.38 8.91
N PRO A 791 -17.89 -23.73 10.20
CA PRO A 791 -17.07 -22.97 11.13
C PRO A 791 -15.59 -23.13 10.78
N ALA A 792 -14.75 -22.19 11.20
CA ALA A 792 -13.31 -22.28 11.03
C ALA A 792 -12.78 -23.62 11.59
N ALA A 793 -11.92 -24.33 10.85
CA ALA A 793 -11.38 -25.62 11.31
C ALA A 793 -10.24 -25.43 12.34
N SER A 794 -9.64 -24.24 12.35
CA SER A 794 -8.70 -23.77 13.37
C SER A 794 -9.03 -22.33 13.74
N VAL A 795 -8.68 -21.91 14.96
CA VAL A 795 -8.90 -20.52 15.40
C VAL A 795 -7.80 -19.64 14.79
N PRO A 796 -8.10 -18.76 13.81
CA PRO A 796 -7.10 -17.88 13.25
C PRO A 796 -6.64 -16.88 14.33
N GLN A 797 -5.39 -16.44 14.26
CA GLN A 797 -4.80 -15.55 15.25
C GLN A 797 -4.58 -14.13 14.70
N VAL A 798 -4.61 -13.15 15.60
CA VAL A 798 -4.20 -11.78 15.31
C VAL A 798 -3.08 -11.40 16.25
N PHE A 799 -2.03 -10.80 15.70
CA PHE A 799 -0.88 -10.31 16.44
C PHE A 799 -0.74 -8.81 16.23
N VAL A 800 -0.41 -8.09 17.29
CA VAL A 800 -0.25 -6.63 17.27
C VAL A 800 1.12 -6.28 17.82
N TYR A 801 1.89 -5.53 17.03
CA TYR A 801 3.21 -5.03 17.39
C TYR A 801 3.17 -3.50 17.43
N GLY A 802 3.91 -2.90 18.35
CA GLY A 802 3.88 -1.46 18.60
C GLY A 802 2.72 -0.99 19.48
N GLU A 803 2.41 0.31 19.44
CA GLU A 803 1.35 0.96 20.25
C GLU A 803 -0.01 1.00 19.53
#